data_AF-A0A2D5H281-F1
#
_entry.id   AF-A0A2D5H281-F1
#
_cell.length_a   1.000
_cell.length_b   1.000
_cell.length_c   1.000
_cell.angle_alpha   90.00
_cell.angle_beta   90.00
_cell.angle_gamma   90.00
#
_symmetry.space_group_name_H-M   'P 1'
#
loop_
_entity.id
_entity.type
_entity.pdbx_description
1 polymer ?
#
loop_
_entity_poly.entity_id
_entity_poly.type
_entity_poly.pdbx_seq_one_letter_code
_entity_poly.pdbx_strand_id
1 'polypeptide(L)'
;MQGIWSGLDWNSELKEIIFCVELPFWLLMPSCQLPVEYKGFSTTVIIEHEGIEIQRGNQLSRGHSNTIFIGGKTATRDASFSLRDIWGGTLVRTTRALLYINTYAISDAIDALFNCEGPRRLVGHRYFASLAQGHLPIVNEVINAYRRASIDPYANEVTAWDVPRWIVCHHPVFESVSLFPHLINDEYPKIGEGEKENDYFATDEAALKKHLSQSINPGEIEMLDGWSLFHRGRYGDSIRSFVTAIEVLLESEIRRILSERGTPEEEIENRLENTRSNFDKRLEDYRSLSKRRVPGPILHCLPYINGVRLDIELDYTRKLRHRIVHHGHRLDHEFVKPMQRAAETTSWLFDWLLNNGDFESRRNKNHVFFFGLHTSSTLLPCVVENGILIVKPPPWHDPIKSEQIQISFNHVVHTDEILLCTISSSKNGGKDVEHFTKMAFFELGLGEIEDCPYEISEIEQHPISERFFTEHLKQRILFFVLDCAELLDKNHINQVINFLTEKYQDGNGYDHAILVSNDQMDVDWSRRSGEIDETEINKLACPHQLSIIRTADLAKIVLAVINHNWNSELTVSGMLQPGLQGSSPPHSTQLGSIYHFWDKHRIVGIQLEDSQSLSKGDLLALKLSDHYYQHELNDFKIDEENKLTFQIDLQRSQVPIGSKVFLLDQTKSIQVEPENGEIKEESNQES
;
A
#
# COMPACT_ATOMS: atom_id res chain seq x y z
N MET A 1 -11.37 -4.09 -15.13
CA MET A 1 -11.11 -2.64 -15.06
C MET A 1 -10.17 -2.23 -16.18
N GLN A 2 -10.62 -1.44 -17.15
CA GLN A 2 -9.70 -0.71 -18.04
C GLN A 2 -8.98 0.34 -17.18
N GLY A 3 -7.66 0.25 -17.09
CA GLY A 3 -6.88 1.03 -16.14
C GLY A 3 -7.09 2.54 -16.29
N ILE A 4 -7.00 3.25 -15.15
CA ILE A 4 -7.04 4.73 -15.00
C ILE A 4 -6.12 5.47 -16.00
N TRP A 5 -5.17 4.74 -16.61
CA TRP A 5 -4.10 5.19 -17.52
C TRP A 5 -4.45 5.10 -19.01
N SER A 6 -5.56 4.46 -19.38
CA SER A 6 -5.89 4.06 -20.77
C SER A 6 -6.53 5.17 -21.63
N GLY A 7 -6.65 6.38 -21.09
CA GLY A 7 -7.31 7.49 -21.79
C GLY A 7 -6.42 8.26 -22.74
N LEU A 8 -5.21 8.66 -22.35
CA LEU A 8 -4.41 9.66 -23.08
C LEU A 8 -3.47 9.03 -24.12
N ASP A 9 -3.32 9.70 -25.27
CA ASP A 9 -2.23 9.45 -26.22
C ASP A 9 -0.96 10.15 -25.73
N TRP A 10 -0.16 9.40 -24.98
CA TRP A 10 1.13 9.83 -24.42
C TRP A 10 2.20 10.15 -25.47
N ASN A 11 1.99 9.77 -26.73
CA ASN A 11 2.92 10.08 -27.82
C ASN A 11 2.52 11.34 -28.60
N SER A 12 1.44 12.01 -28.19
CA SER A 12 1.00 13.24 -28.83
C SER A 12 1.98 14.40 -28.63
N GLU A 13 1.92 15.39 -29.53
CA GLU A 13 2.85 16.51 -29.57
C GLU A 13 2.79 17.36 -28.28
N LEU A 14 3.93 17.86 -27.81
CA LEU A 14 3.96 18.85 -26.73
C LEU A 14 3.61 20.23 -27.26
N LYS A 15 2.61 20.86 -26.66
CA LYS A 15 2.21 22.25 -26.95
C LYS A 15 2.48 23.14 -25.75
N GLU A 16 2.88 24.37 -26.04
CA GLU A 16 3.05 25.40 -25.03
C GLU A 16 1.69 25.82 -24.44
N ILE A 17 1.66 25.97 -23.13
CA ILE A 17 0.53 26.45 -22.35
C ILE A 17 1.04 27.44 -21.30
N ILE A 18 0.12 28.21 -20.72
CA ILE A 18 0.43 29.09 -19.60
C ILE A 18 -0.42 28.67 -18.41
N PHE A 19 0.21 28.35 -17.28
CA PHE A 19 -0.50 28.27 -16.01
C PHE A 19 -0.65 29.65 -15.40
N CYS A 20 -1.85 29.98 -14.95
CA CYS A 20 -2.11 31.15 -14.13
C CYS A 20 -2.58 30.71 -12.74
N VAL A 21 -1.99 31.28 -11.69
CA VAL A 21 -2.37 31.03 -10.30
C VAL A 21 -2.41 32.34 -9.51
N GLU A 22 -3.46 32.51 -8.71
CA GLU A 22 -3.58 33.63 -7.76
C GLU A 22 -2.99 33.23 -6.41
N LEU A 23 -2.08 34.05 -5.89
CA LEU A 23 -1.50 33.85 -4.56
C LEU A 23 -2.45 34.30 -3.44
N PRO A 24 -2.35 33.72 -2.22
CA PRO A 24 -3.20 34.10 -1.10
C PRO A 24 -2.80 35.45 -0.46
N PHE A 25 -1.73 36.08 -0.94
CA PHE A 25 -1.23 37.38 -0.47
C PHE A 25 -0.75 38.24 -1.66
N TRP A 26 -0.49 39.51 -1.37
CA TRP A 26 0.14 40.42 -2.32
C TRP A 26 1.65 40.28 -2.24
N LEU A 27 2.34 40.25 -3.39
CA LEU A 27 3.76 40.60 -3.42
C LEU A 27 3.82 42.12 -3.61
N LEU A 28 4.46 42.84 -2.70
CA LEU A 28 4.49 44.31 -2.71
C LEU A 28 5.59 44.83 -3.64
N MET A 29 5.53 44.42 -4.91
CA MET A 29 6.49 44.77 -5.94
C MET A 29 5.78 45.16 -7.25
N PRO A 30 6.46 45.79 -8.23
CA PRO A 30 5.88 46.04 -9.55
C PRO A 30 5.77 44.75 -10.38
N SER A 31 4.87 44.74 -11.38
CA SER A 31 4.76 43.62 -12.33
C SER A 31 6.10 43.41 -13.04
N CYS A 32 6.54 42.17 -13.18
CA CYS A 32 7.84 41.84 -13.77
C CYS A 32 7.87 40.43 -14.35
N GLN A 33 8.93 40.12 -15.11
CA GLN A 33 9.23 38.78 -15.59
C GLN A 33 10.53 38.32 -14.94
N LEU A 34 10.52 37.12 -14.36
CA LEU A 34 11.65 36.55 -13.64
C LEU A 34 12.04 35.21 -14.28
N PRO A 35 13.32 35.01 -14.64
CA PRO A 35 13.82 33.68 -14.92
C PRO A 35 13.90 32.89 -13.61
N VAL A 36 13.41 31.66 -13.61
CA VAL A 36 13.41 30.76 -12.45
C VAL A 36 14.05 29.46 -12.87
N GLU A 37 15.10 29.06 -12.16
CA GLU A 37 15.77 27.77 -12.33
C GLU A 37 15.32 26.81 -11.24
N TYR A 38 14.91 25.59 -11.63
CA TYR A 38 14.50 24.54 -10.70
C TYR A 38 14.99 23.17 -11.19
N LYS A 39 15.72 22.44 -10.33
CA LYS A 39 16.28 21.11 -10.64
C LYS A 39 16.97 21.02 -12.03
N GLY A 40 17.63 22.09 -12.47
CA GLY A 40 18.42 22.15 -13.71
C GLY A 40 17.69 22.62 -14.97
N PHE A 41 16.38 22.87 -14.93
CA PHE A 41 15.68 23.55 -16.03
C PHE A 41 15.36 25.01 -15.67
N SER A 42 15.23 25.87 -16.68
CA SER A 42 14.85 27.28 -16.53
C SER A 42 13.50 27.55 -17.18
N THR A 43 12.62 28.28 -16.50
CA THR A 43 11.37 28.83 -17.06
C THR A 43 11.24 30.31 -16.74
N THR A 44 10.29 30.99 -17.39
CA THR A 44 9.94 32.39 -17.09
C THR A 44 8.64 32.43 -16.30
N VAL A 45 8.67 33.11 -15.16
CA VAL A 45 7.48 33.43 -14.37
C VAL A 45 7.18 34.91 -14.50
N ILE A 46 5.95 35.25 -14.89
CA ILE A 46 5.46 36.63 -14.95
C ILE A 46 4.65 36.89 -13.69
N ILE A 47 5.03 37.92 -12.95
CA ILE A 47 4.26 38.43 -11.81
C ILE A 47 3.42 39.59 -12.31
N GLU A 48 2.10 39.49 -12.15
CA GLU A 48 1.17 40.57 -12.45
C GLU A 48 0.46 41.04 -11.19
N HIS A 49 0.50 42.35 -10.97
CA HIS A 49 -0.24 43.04 -9.93
C HIS A 49 -1.49 43.70 -10.50
N GLU A 50 -2.51 43.90 -9.66
CA GLU A 50 -3.81 44.43 -10.09
C GLU A 50 -4.55 43.55 -11.12
N GLY A 51 -4.41 42.23 -11.00
CA GLY A 51 -5.20 41.32 -11.80
C GLY A 51 -6.70 41.50 -11.53
N ILE A 52 -7.51 41.16 -12.52
CA ILE A 52 -8.96 41.20 -12.44
C ILE A 52 -9.52 39.87 -12.88
N GLU A 53 -10.47 39.38 -12.09
CA GLU A 53 -11.33 38.26 -12.39
C GLU A 53 -12.71 38.78 -12.80
N ILE A 54 -13.24 38.27 -13.91
CA ILE A 54 -14.63 38.51 -14.32
C ILE A 54 -15.43 37.23 -14.07
N GLN A 55 -16.56 37.36 -13.38
CA GLN A 55 -17.49 36.26 -13.12
C GLN A 55 -18.83 36.50 -13.81
N ARG A 56 -19.47 35.41 -14.26
CA ARG A 56 -20.82 35.39 -14.81
C ARG A 56 -21.86 35.56 -13.70
N GLY A 57 -22.86 36.38 -13.95
CA GLY A 57 -24.00 36.57 -13.06
C GLY A 57 -23.96 37.88 -12.26
N ASN A 58 -24.95 38.03 -11.38
CA ASN A 58 -25.21 39.25 -10.61
C ASN A 58 -24.82 39.15 -9.12
N GLN A 59 -24.30 38.00 -8.69
CA GLN A 59 -23.79 37.78 -7.34
C GLN A 59 -22.37 37.22 -7.40
N LEU A 60 -21.50 37.75 -6.54
CA LEU A 60 -20.14 37.23 -6.38
C LEU A 60 -20.26 35.83 -5.74
N SER A 61 -19.94 34.80 -6.50
CA SER A 61 -19.79 33.45 -5.96
C SER A 61 -18.37 33.33 -5.39
N ARG A 62 -18.26 32.79 -4.17
CA ARG A 62 -16.95 32.45 -3.62
C ARG A 62 -16.38 31.23 -4.33
N GLY A 63 -17.24 30.43 -4.94
CA GLY A 63 -16.86 29.17 -5.55
C GLY A 63 -16.17 29.26 -6.91
N HIS A 64 -15.94 30.46 -7.46
CA HIS A 64 -15.15 30.69 -8.68
C HIS A 64 -15.55 29.86 -9.94
N SER A 65 -16.61 29.06 -9.88
CA SER A 65 -17.10 28.20 -10.96
C SER A 65 -17.68 29.02 -12.12
N ASN A 66 -18.06 30.26 -11.82
CA ASN A 66 -18.62 31.21 -12.77
C ASN A 66 -17.56 32.14 -13.40
N THR A 67 -16.26 31.93 -13.16
CA THR A 67 -15.23 32.77 -13.76
C THR A 67 -15.16 32.60 -15.28
N ILE A 68 -15.20 33.72 -15.97
CA ILE A 68 -15.16 33.83 -17.44
C ILE A 68 -13.96 34.62 -17.93
N PHE A 69 -13.11 35.14 -17.04
CA PHE A 69 -11.84 35.75 -17.39
C PHE A 69 -10.99 35.93 -16.14
N ILE A 70 -9.67 35.76 -16.26
CA ILE A 70 -8.68 36.26 -15.31
C ILE A 70 -7.54 36.89 -16.11
N GLY A 71 -7.03 38.04 -15.67
CA GLY A 71 -5.96 38.70 -16.40
C GLY A 71 -5.48 39.98 -15.76
N GLY A 72 -4.46 40.60 -16.34
CA GLY A 72 -4.04 41.95 -15.96
C GLY A 72 -5.13 43.00 -16.24
N LYS A 73 -5.09 44.12 -15.50
CA LYS A 73 -6.10 45.19 -15.56
C LYS A 73 -6.38 45.73 -16.97
N THR A 74 -5.33 45.86 -17.79
CA THR A 74 -5.41 46.31 -19.19
C THR A 74 -6.15 45.31 -20.06
N ALA A 75 -5.77 44.03 -20.03
CA ALA A 75 -6.44 42.97 -20.79
C ALA A 75 -7.91 42.78 -20.38
N THR A 76 -8.20 42.99 -19.08
CA THR A 76 -9.54 42.88 -18.53
C THR A 76 -10.47 43.98 -19.03
N ARG A 77 -9.97 45.21 -19.19
CA ARG A 77 -10.78 46.32 -19.71
C ARG A 77 -11.39 45.93 -21.06
N ASP A 78 -10.56 45.42 -21.97
CA ASP A 78 -10.97 45.03 -23.32
C ASP A 78 -11.91 43.81 -23.31
N ALA A 79 -11.65 42.82 -22.44
CA ALA A 79 -12.52 41.66 -22.24
C ALA A 79 -13.90 42.06 -21.66
N SER A 80 -13.93 42.92 -20.63
CA SER A 80 -15.17 43.31 -19.94
C SER A 80 -16.15 44.08 -20.83
N PHE A 81 -15.65 44.88 -21.77
CA PHE A 81 -16.49 45.54 -22.78
C PHE A 81 -17.15 44.54 -23.72
N SER A 82 -16.43 43.48 -24.09
CA SER A 82 -16.93 42.45 -25.02
C SER A 82 -17.92 41.48 -24.36
N LEU A 83 -17.82 41.26 -23.04
CA LEU A 83 -18.60 40.24 -22.32
C LEU A 83 -19.89 40.79 -21.67
N ARG A 84 -19.97 42.11 -21.38
CA ARG A 84 -21.18 42.76 -20.84
C ARG A 84 -22.39 42.65 -21.77
N ASP A 85 -22.17 42.58 -23.07
CA ASP A 85 -23.24 42.52 -24.07
C ASP A 85 -23.80 41.09 -24.29
N ILE A 86 -23.10 40.06 -23.81
CA ILE A 86 -23.40 38.64 -24.10
C ILE A 86 -24.14 37.97 -22.94
N TRP A 87 -23.81 38.33 -21.69
CA TRP A 87 -24.34 37.67 -20.50
C TRP A 87 -24.93 38.71 -19.57
N GLY A 88 -26.24 38.60 -19.26
CA GLY A 88 -27.07 39.59 -18.54
C GLY A 88 -26.67 39.90 -17.10
N GLY A 89 -25.42 40.29 -16.89
CA GLY A 89 -24.73 40.43 -15.61
C GLY A 89 -23.30 39.89 -15.66
N THR A 90 -22.30 40.75 -15.44
CA THR A 90 -20.92 40.36 -15.15
C THR A 90 -20.43 41.09 -13.91
N LEU A 91 -19.75 40.39 -13.02
CA LEU A 91 -19.12 40.97 -11.83
C LEU A 91 -17.60 40.96 -11.97
N VAL A 92 -16.98 41.98 -11.39
CA VAL A 92 -15.55 42.24 -11.50
C VAL A 92 -14.94 42.22 -10.10
N ARG A 93 -13.93 41.36 -9.90
CA ARG A 93 -13.17 41.26 -8.65
C ARG A 93 -11.69 41.53 -8.91
N THR A 94 -11.07 42.38 -8.10
CA THR A 94 -9.61 42.51 -8.07
C THR A 94 -8.97 41.25 -7.46
N THR A 95 -8.00 40.66 -8.15
CA THR A 95 -7.22 39.53 -7.64
C THR A 95 -6.03 40.03 -6.83
N ARG A 96 -5.46 39.15 -6.01
CA ARG A 96 -4.13 39.32 -5.44
C ARG A 96 -3.05 39.16 -6.52
N ALA A 97 -1.80 38.91 -6.13
CA ALA A 97 -0.72 38.68 -7.08
C ALA A 97 -1.02 37.45 -7.95
N LEU A 98 -0.96 37.61 -9.28
CA LEU A 98 -1.08 36.53 -10.25
C LEU A 98 0.31 36.12 -10.71
N LEU A 99 0.55 34.83 -10.79
CA LEU A 99 1.73 34.26 -11.42
C LEU A 99 1.32 33.58 -12.72
N TYR A 100 2.00 33.91 -13.82
CA TYR A 100 1.91 33.19 -15.08
C TYR A 100 3.18 32.40 -15.31
N ILE A 101 3.04 31.11 -15.60
CA ILE A 101 4.15 30.18 -15.76
C ILE A 101 4.03 29.52 -17.12
N ASN A 102 5.02 29.72 -17.99
CA ASN A 102 5.08 29.05 -19.28
C ASN A 102 5.53 27.60 -19.08
N THR A 103 4.81 26.66 -19.68
CA THR A 103 5.12 25.24 -19.61
C THR A 103 4.56 24.48 -20.81
N TYR A 104 4.72 23.16 -20.83
CA TYR A 104 4.29 22.30 -21.92
C TYR A 104 3.32 21.22 -21.44
N ALA A 105 2.38 20.85 -22.31
CA ALA A 105 1.51 19.70 -22.11
C ALA A 105 1.30 18.93 -23.41
N ILE A 106 1.01 17.64 -23.30
CA ILE A 106 0.68 16.82 -24.46
C ILE A 106 -0.65 17.30 -25.08
N SER A 107 -0.70 17.35 -26.41
CA SER A 107 -1.83 17.93 -27.14
C SER A 107 -3.13 17.18 -26.87
N ASP A 108 -3.06 15.86 -26.68
CA ASP A 108 -4.24 15.04 -26.38
C ASP A 108 -4.88 15.38 -25.00
N ALA A 109 -4.08 15.79 -24.02
CA ALA A 109 -4.59 16.24 -22.72
C ALA A 109 -5.27 17.62 -22.84
N ILE A 110 -4.71 18.52 -23.65
CA ILE A 110 -5.33 19.81 -23.98
C ILE A 110 -6.68 19.56 -24.65
N ASP A 111 -6.73 18.71 -25.68
CA ASP A 111 -7.98 18.38 -26.36
C ASP A 111 -9.00 17.72 -25.41
N ALA A 112 -8.55 16.83 -24.52
CA ALA A 112 -9.41 16.24 -23.50
C ALA A 112 -10.00 17.29 -22.54
N LEU A 113 -9.24 18.31 -22.14
CA LEU A 113 -9.72 19.35 -21.23
C LEU A 113 -10.67 20.34 -21.90
N PHE A 114 -10.31 20.85 -23.09
CA PHE A 114 -10.99 21.98 -23.72
C PHE A 114 -12.09 21.55 -24.71
N ASN A 115 -11.94 20.40 -25.37
CA ASN A 115 -12.77 20.02 -26.53
C ASN A 115 -13.67 18.82 -26.28
N CYS A 116 -13.66 18.25 -25.06
CA CYS A 116 -14.43 17.06 -24.70
C CYS A 116 -15.31 17.29 -23.46
N GLU A 117 -16.34 16.47 -23.30
CA GLU A 117 -17.21 16.41 -22.13
C GLU A 117 -17.16 15.04 -21.44
N GLY A 118 -17.79 14.93 -20.27
CA GLY A 118 -17.94 13.67 -19.54
C GLY A 118 -16.62 13.07 -19.06
N PRO A 119 -16.50 11.72 -19.04
CA PRO A 119 -15.32 11.02 -18.51
C PRO A 119 -14.01 11.44 -19.16
N ARG A 120 -14.03 11.80 -20.45
CA ARG A 120 -12.84 12.25 -21.19
C ARG A 120 -12.30 13.57 -20.64
N ARG A 121 -13.18 14.51 -20.32
CA ARG A 121 -12.81 15.79 -19.69
C ARG A 121 -12.17 15.59 -18.31
N LEU A 122 -12.67 14.63 -17.54
CA LEU A 122 -12.11 14.30 -16.23
C LEU A 122 -10.66 13.79 -16.33
N VAL A 123 -10.32 13.05 -17.38
CA VAL A 123 -8.93 12.62 -17.65
C VAL A 123 -8.03 13.83 -17.90
N GLY A 124 -8.47 14.79 -18.71
CA GLY A 124 -7.78 16.06 -18.92
C GLY A 124 -7.58 16.83 -17.60
N HIS A 125 -8.64 17.00 -16.81
CA HIS A 125 -8.54 17.65 -15.50
C HIS A 125 -7.52 16.99 -14.57
N ARG A 126 -7.47 15.65 -14.51
CA ARG A 126 -6.48 14.92 -13.70
C ARG A 126 -5.05 15.19 -14.18
N TYR A 127 -4.81 15.17 -15.49
CA TYR A 127 -3.50 15.49 -16.06
C TYR A 127 -3.02 16.88 -15.63
N PHE A 128 -3.86 17.91 -15.82
CA PHE A 128 -3.48 19.27 -15.48
C PHE A 128 -3.41 19.53 -13.97
N ALA A 129 -4.21 18.83 -13.15
CA ALA A 129 -4.09 18.91 -11.70
C ALA A 129 -2.74 18.38 -11.22
N SER A 130 -2.30 17.22 -11.75
CA SER A 130 -0.97 16.67 -11.48
C SER A 130 0.14 17.60 -11.97
N LEU A 131 -0.03 18.19 -13.16
CA LEU A 131 0.96 19.10 -13.72
C LEU A 131 1.08 20.38 -12.87
N ALA A 132 -0.05 20.96 -12.45
CA ALA A 132 -0.09 22.12 -11.56
C ALA A 132 0.57 21.84 -10.20
N GLN A 133 0.32 20.67 -9.60
CA GLN A 133 1.03 20.25 -8.38
C GLN A 133 2.54 20.20 -8.60
N GLY A 134 2.99 19.69 -9.75
CA GLY A 134 4.41 19.68 -10.12
C GLY A 134 5.04 21.08 -10.22
N HIS A 135 4.25 22.13 -10.49
CA HIS A 135 4.73 23.51 -10.61
C HIS A 135 4.74 24.29 -9.29
N LEU A 136 4.20 23.75 -8.19
CA LEU A 136 4.24 24.39 -6.86
C LEU A 136 5.67 24.73 -6.38
N PRO A 137 6.70 23.89 -6.57
CA PRO A 137 8.07 24.25 -6.21
C PRO A 137 8.57 25.51 -6.92
N ILE A 138 8.22 25.71 -8.20
CA ILE A 138 8.59 26.91 -8.98
C ILE A 138 7.94 28.15 -8.36
N VAL A 139 6.64 28.07 -8.01
CA VAL A 139 5.92 29.15 -7.33
C VAL A 139 6.60 29.51 -6.01
N ASN A 140 7.01 28.50 -5.24
CA ASN A 140 7.69 28.69 -3.97
C ASN A 140 9.11 29.25 -4.11
N GLU A 141 9.83 28.96 -5.19
CA GLU A 141 11.12 29.63 -5.48
C GLU A 141 10.95 31.13 -5.71
N VAL A 142 9.92 31.54 -6.46
CA VAL A 142 9.59 32.97 -6.66
C VAL A 142 9.23 33.64 -5.33
N ILE A 143 8.35 33.01 -4.54
CA ILE A 143 7.96 33.52 -3.23
C ILE A 143 9.18 33.64 -2.31
N ASN A 144 10.06 32.64 -2.28
CA ASN A 144 11.26 32.67 -1.43
C ASN A 144 12.30 33.69 -1.89
N ALA A 145 12.46 33.91 -3.20
CA ALA A 145 13.28 34.99 -3.73
C ALA A 145 12.73 36.35 -3.27
N TYR A 146 11.42 36.57 -3.40
CA TYR A 146 10.76 37.77 -2.90
C TYR A 146 10.95 37.95 -1.39
N ARG A 147 10.65 36.93 -0.57
CA ARG A 147 10.79 36.97 0.89
C ARG A 147 12.20 37.30 1.34
N ARG A 148 13.23 36.76 0.67
CA ARG A 148 14.62 37.08 0.96
C ARG A 148 14.97 38.53 0.61
N ALA A 149 14.39 39.07 -0.46
CA ALA A 149 14.63 40.44 -0.90
C ALA A 149 13.87 41.48 -0.04
N SER A 150 12.65 41.16 0.41
CA SER A 150 11.76 42.10 1.09
C SER A 150 11.68 41.93 2.61
N ILE A 151 12.01 40.73 3.13
CA ILE A 151 11.75 40.34 4.52
C ILE A 151 10.26 40.49 4.88
N ASP A 152 9.38 40.29 3.90
CA ASP A 152 7.93 40.38 4.08
C ASP A 152 7.41 39.20 4.94
N PRO A 153 6.85 39.47 6.14
CA PRO A 153 6.36 38.41 7.03
C PRO A 153 5.01 37.83 6.60
N TYR A 154 4.30 38.46 5.66
CA TYR A 154 2.99 38.00 5.19
C TYR A 154 3.09 37.05 4.00
N ALA A 155 4.19 37.10 3.25
CA ALA A 155 4.47 36.15 2.19
C ALA A 155 5.06 34.86 2.78
N ASN A 156 4.45 33.73 2.46
CA ASN A 156 4.87 32.40 2.89
C ASN A 156 4.78 31.39 1.75
N GLU A 157 5.55 30.30 1.86
CA GLU A 157 5.41 29.18 0.92
C GLU A 157 3.98 28.67 0.91
N VAL A 158 3.49 28.38 -0.29
CA VAL A 158 2.14 27.92 -0.56
C VAL A 158 2.13 26.44 -0.90
N THR A 159 1.04 25.79 -0.54
CA THR A 159 0.73 24.41 -0.88
C THR A 159 -0.45 24.36 -1.85
N ALA A 160 -0.76 23.16 -2.36
CA ALA A 160 -1.98 22.97 -3.15
C ALA A 160 -3.26 23.35 -2.38
N TRP A 161 -3.24 23.39 -1.05
CA TRP A 161 -4.35 23.87 -0.22
C TRP A 161 -4.49 25.40 -0.25
N ASP A 162 -3.37 26.13 -0.29
CA ASP A 162 -3.37 27.60 -0.27
C ASP A 162 -3.68 28.19 -1.65
N VAL A 163 -3.33 27.46 -2.71
CA VAL A 163 -3.63 27.79 -4.11
C VAL A 163 -4.40 26.63 -4.79
N PRO A 164 -5.63 26.33 -4.35
CA PRO A 164 -6.36 25.16 -4.80
C PRO A 164 -6.87 25.28 -6.23
N ARG A 165 -6.85 26.50 -6.79
CA ARG A 165 -7.34 26.81 -8.12
C ARG A 165 -6.20 27.23 -9.04
N TRP A 166 -6.11 26.56 -10.17
CA TRP A 166 -5.18 26.89 -11.25
C TRP A 166 -5.96 27.13 -12.53
N ILE A 167 -5.45 27.97 -13.40
CA ILE A 167 -6.06 28.27 -14.69
C ILE A 167 -5.08 27.86 -15.78
N VAL A 168 -5.53 27.01 -16.68
CA VAL A 168 -4.77 26.59 -17.86
C VAL A 168 -5.17 27.50 -19.00
N CYS A 169 -4.21 28.23 -19.57
CA CYS A 169 -4.43 29.08 -20.73
C CYS A 169 -3.80 28.43 -21.97
N HIS A 170 -4.64 28.18 -22.97
CA HIS A 170 -4.24 27.74 -24.31
C HIS A 170 -4.97 28.64 -25.31
N HIS A 171 -4.27 29.72 -25.73
CA HIS A 171 -4.86 30.88 -26.37
C HIS A 171 -5.81 30.54 -27.54
N PRO A 172 -7.00 31.16 -27.62
CA PRO A 172 -7.57 32.17 -26.72
C PRO A 172 -8.39 31.61 -25.54
N VAL A 173 -8.38 30.29 -25.31
CA VAL A 173 -9.25 29.62 -24.33
C VAL A 173 -8.51 29.44 -23.01
N PHE A 174 -9.24 29.50 -21.90
CA PHE A 174 -8.72 29.18 -20.59
C PHE A 174 -9.73 28.29 -19.85
N GLU A 175 -9.21 27.40 -19.01
CA GLU A 175 -10.01 26.45 -18.23
C GLU A 175 -9.51 26.39 -16.79
N SER A 176 -10.43 26.23 -15.86
CA SER A 176 -10.11 26.15 -14.43
C SER A 176 -9.84 24.71 -14.04
N VAL A 177 -8.72 24.48 -13.35
CA VAL A 177 -8.33 23.18 -12.79
C VAL A 177 -8.33 23.32 -11.28
N SER A 178 -9.08 22.44 -10.63
CA SER A 178 -9.19 22.38 -9.18
C SER A 178 -8.29 21.29 -8.63
N LEU A 179 -7.43 21.65 -7.68
CA LEU A 179 -6.64 20.71 -6.88
C LEU A 179 -7.45 20.21 -5.68
N PHE A 180 -8.24 21.10 -5.06
CA PHE A 180 -9.10 20.82 -3.92
C PHE A 180 -10.52 21.36 -4.18
N PRO A 181 -11.41 20.55 -4.79
CA PRO A 181 -12.79 20.96 -5.06
C PRO A 181 -13.52 21.44 -3.81
N HIS A 182 -13.26 20.84 -2.65
CA HIS A 182 -13.87 21.24 -1.38
C HIS A 182 -13.59 22.70 -0.98
N LEU A 183 -12.45 23.28 -1.39
CA LEU A 183 -12.12 24.68 -1.07
C LEU A 183 -12.67 25.68 -2.07
N ILE A 184 -13.03 25.20 -3.25
CA ILE A 184 -13.45 26.04 -4.38
C ILE A 184 -14.95 25.91 -4.59
N ASN A 185 -15.66 24.95 -4.03
CA ASN A 185 -17.10 24.84 -4.22
C ASN A 185 -17.86 25.53 -3.08
N ASP A 186 -18.97 26.20 -3.42
CA ASP A 186 -19.88 26.83 -2.45
C ASP A 186 -20.90 25.85 -1.84
N GLU A 187 -20.95 24.61 -2.35
CA GLU A 187 -21.89 23.56 -1.94
C GLU A 187 -21.22 22.50 -1.07
N TYR A 188 -22.02 21.81 -0.25
CA TYR A 188 -21.54 20.62 0.45
C TYR A 188 -21.08 19.55 -0.54
N PRO A 189 -20.03 18.79 -0.20
CA PRO A 189 -19.71 17.57 -0.92
C PRO A 189 -20.91 16.61 -0.94
N LYS A 190 -21.19 16.01 -2.10
CA LYS A 190 -22.32 15.09 -2.30
C LYS A 190 -21.84 13.66 -2.50
N ILE A 191 -22.66 12.69 -2.08
CA ILE A 191 -22.49 11.25 -2.37
C ILE A 191 -23.76 10.71 -3.02
N GLY A 192 -23.59 9.92 -4.08
CA GLY A 192 -24.68 9.28 -4.83
C GLY A 192 -24.39 9.33 -6.33
N GLU A 193 -25.33 8.84 -7.14
CA GLU A 193 -25.28 8.95 -8.59
C GLU A 193 -26.50 9.74 -9.09
N GLY A 194 -26.26 10.80 -9.86
CA GLY A 194 -27.29 11.58 -10.55
C GLY A 194 -28.32 12.20 -9.59
N GLU A 195 -29.61 11.91 -9.81
CA GLU A 195 -30.71 12.50 -9.04
C GLU A 195 -30.80 12.03 -7.58
N LYS A 196 -29.97 11.07 -7.16
CA LYS A 196 -29.90 10.55 -5.77
C LYS A 196 -28.69 11.05 -4.99
N GLU A 197 -28.05 12.13 -5.43
CA GLU A 197 -26.98 12.79 -4.69
C GLU A 197 -27.52 13.42 -3.40
N ASN A 198 -26.90 13.07 -2.27
CA ASN A 198 -27.18 13.68 -0.97
C ASN A 198 -25.93 14.34 -0.40
N ASP A 199 -26.11 15.41 0.36
CA ASP A 199 -25.03 16.05 1.10
C ASP A 199 -24.38 15.04 2.06
N TYR A 200 -23.04 15.03 2.09
CA TYR A 200 -22.30 14.17 2.97
C TYR A 200 -21.93 14.86 4.28
N PHE A 201 -22.31 14.21 5.39
CA PHE A 201 -21.94 14.61 6.74
C PHE A 201 -21.09 13.52 7.38
N ALA A 202 -19.85 13.86 7.72
CA ALA A 202 -18.88 12.92 8.32
C ALA A 202 -19.24 12.53 9.77
N THR A 203 -20.06 13.33 10.45
CA THR A 203 -20.51 13.14 11.84
C THR A 203 -21.91 13.72 12.04
N ASP A 204 -22.56 13.34 13.13
CA ASP A 204 -23.84 13.90 13.58
C ASP A 204 -23.71 14.63 14.93
N GLU A 205 -24.82 15.27 15.35
CA GLU A 205 -24.90 16.01 16.61
C GLU A 205 -24.71 15.11 17.85
N ALA A 206 -25.20 13.87 17.81
CA ALA A 206 -25.14 12.96 18.96
C ALA A 206 -23.68 12.53 19.22
N ALA A 207 -22.95 12.17 18.16
CA ALA A 207 -21.53 11.86 18.22
C ALA A 207 -20.70 13.07 18.70
N LEU A 208 -21.01 14.28 18.22
CA LEU A 208 -20.34 15.49 18.66
C LEU A 208 -20.56 15.75 20.16
N LYS A 209 -21.81 15.65 20.64
CA LYS A 209 -22.13 15.80 22.07
C LYS A 209 -21.42 14.77 22.94
N LYS A 210 -21.33 13.51 22.46
CA LYS A 210 -20.58 12.45 23.14
C LYS A 210 -19.11 12.85 23.31
N HIS A 211 -18.43 13.27 22.26
CA HIS A 211 -17.02 13.65 22.34
C HIS A 211 -16.77 14.95 23.12
N LEU A 212 -17.71 15.90 23.11
CA LEU A 212 -17.63 17.09 23.98
C LEU A 212 -17.71 16.74 25.47
N SER A 213 -18.32 15.60 25.82
CA SER A 213 -18.44 15.13 27.21
C SER A 213 -17.31 14.20 27.66
N GLN A 214 -16.44 13.77 26.73
CA GLN A 214 -15.33 12.87 27.01
C GLN A 214 -14.02 13.65 27.19
N SER A 215 -13.12 13.13 28.03
CA SER A 215 -11.75 13.64 28.05
C SER A 215 -11.03 13.23 26.76
N ILE A 216 -10.29 14.17 26.18
CA ILE A 216 -9.45 13.94 25.00
C ILE A 216 -8.31 13.01 25.40
N ASN A 217 -8.01 12.01 24.57
CA ASN A 217 -6.85 11.15 24.83
C ASN A 217 -5.55 11.93 24.59
N PRO A 218 -4.50 11.74 25.41
CA PRO A 218 -3.21 12.40 25.19
C PRO A 218 -2.67 12.13 23.78
N GLY A 219 -2.27 13.19 23.07
CA GLY A 219 -1.78 13.10 21.69
C GLY A 219 -2.88 13.01 20.61
N GLU A 220 -4.16 12.91 20.96
CA GLU A 220 -5.25 12.74 19.97
C GLU A 220 -5.41 13.98 19.09
N ILE A 221 -5.29 15.17 19.66
CA ILE A 221 -5.35 16.42 18.88
C ILE A 221 -4.14 16.55 17.96
N GLU A 222 -2.94 16.23 18.44
CA GLU A 222 -1.72 16.25 17.64
C GLU A 222 -1.81 15.24 16.48
N MET A 223 -2.44 14.08 16.70
CA MET A 223 -2.70 13.10 15.64
C MET A 223 -3.65 13.66 14.56
N LEU A 224 -4.76 14.29 14.99
CA LEU A 224 -5.73 14.93 14.09
C LEU A 224 -5.11 16.13 13.33
N ASP A 225 -4.29 16.91 13.99
CA ASP A 225 -3.53 18.01 13.39
C ASP A 225 -2.51 17.47 12.38
N GLY A 226 -1.84 16.36 12.68
CA GLY A 226 -0.94 15.67 11.77
C GLY A 226 -1.60 15.32 10.44
N TRP A 227 -2.80 14.74 10.48
CA TRP A 227 -3.60 14.44 9.29
C TRP A 227 -4.08 15.71 8.57
N SER A 228 -4.55 16.71 9.32
CA SER A 228 -4.98 17.99 8.75
C SER A 228 -3.84 18.68 8.00
N LEU A 229 -2.63 18.68 8.58
CA LEU A 229 -1.42 19.23 7.96
C LEU A 229 -0.96 18.40 6.76
N PHE A 230 -1.09 17.07 6.82
CA PHE A 230 -0.78 16.18 5.70
C PHE A 230 -1.65 16.50 4.48
N HIS A 231 -2.97 16.56 4.67
CA HIS A 231 -3.90 16.88 3.58
C HIS A 231 -3.72 18.30 3.05
N ARG A 232 -3.22 19.22 3.88
CA ARG A 232 -2.81 20.57 3.46
C ARG A 232 -1.48 20.62 2.71
N GLY A 233 -0.77 19.51 2.53
CA GLY A 233 0.56 19.48 1.92
C GLY A 233 1.67 20.06 2.80
N ARG A 234 1.40 20.32 4.09
CA ARG A 234 2.39 20.82 5.07
C ARG A 234 3.12 19.65 5.74
N TYR A 235 3.76 18.82 4.91
CA TYR A 235 4.35 17.55 5.34
C TYR A 235 5.38 17.68 6.47
N GLY A 236 6.18 18.74 6.46
CA GLY A 236 7.21 18.98 7.48
C GLY A 236 6.64 19.26 8.87
N ASP A 237 5.44 19.84 8.96
CA ASP A 237 4.76 20.04 10.25
C ASP A 237 3.89 18.84 10.61
N SER A 238 3.27 18.22 9.60
CA SER A 238 2.52 16.97 9.76
C SER A 238 3.35 15.88 10.45
N ILE A 239 4.59 15.63 10.00
CA ILE A 239 5.46 14.63 10.62
C ILE A 239 5.82 14.96 12.07
N ARG A 240 5.93 16.25 12.41
CA ARG A 240 6.21 16.69 13.77
C ARG A 240 5.02 16.37 14.67
N SER A 241 3.82 16.72 14.22
CA SER A 241 2.58 16.43 14.95
C SER A 241 2.37 14.93 15.14
N PHE A 242 2.59 14.11 14.11
CA PHE A 242 2.50 12.65 14.21
C PHE A 242 3.48 12.07 15.24
N VAL A 243 4.76 12.45 15.18
CA VAL A 243 5.77 11.97 16.15
C VAL A 243 5.44 12.44 17.57
N THR A 244 5.00 13.68 17.74
CA THR A 244 4.61 14.20 19.06
C THR A 244 3.39 13.46 19.62
N ALA A 245 2.40 13.13 18.79
CA ALA A 245 1.21 12.39 19.22
C ALA A 245 1.57 11.05 19.88
N ILE A 246 2.45 10.27 19.24
CA ILE A 246 2.88 8.96 19.80
C ILE A 246 3.80 9.11 21.00
N GLU A 247 4.67 10.12 21.04
CA GLU A 247 5.57 10.37 22.17
C GLU A 247 4.77 10.72 23.44
N VAL A 248 3.77 11.60 23.31
CA VAL A 248 2.89 12.02 24.40
C VAL A 248 1.99 10.88 24.87
N LEU A 249 1.38 10.13 23.94
CA LEU A 249 0.53 9.01 24.29
C LEU A 249 1.32 7.90 25.01
N LEU A 250 2.50 7.55 24.51
CA LEU A 250 3.37 6.54 25.12
C LEU A 250 3.76 6.91 26.54
N GLU A 251 4.11 8.18 26.78
CA GLU A 251 4.40 8.69 28.13
C GLU A 251 3.19 8.57 29.06
N SER A 252 2.01 8.98 28.58
CA SER A 252 0.77 8.87 29.35
C SER A 252 0.42 7.43 29.70
N GLU A 253 0.56 6.50 28.76
CA GLU A 253 0.24 5.09 28.99
C GLU A 253 1.19 4.41 29.97
N ILE A 254 2.49 4.72 29.92
CA ILE A 254 3.46 4.26 30.93
C ILE A 254 3.07 4.79 32.31
N ARG A 255 2.77 6.09 32.42
CA ARG A 255 2.30 6.70 33.67
C ARG A 255 1.07 5.98 34.18
N ARG A 256 0.04 5.79 33.35
CA ARG A 256 -1.20 5.09 33.71
C ARG A 256 -0.93 3.69 34.26
N ILE A 257 -0.14 2.87 33.56
CA ILE A 257 0.18 1.49 33.99
C ILE A 257 0.94 1.48 35.33
N LEU A 258 1.90 2.37 35.53
CA LEU A 258 2.67 2.46 36.78
C LEU A 258 1.81 2.95 37.95
N SER A 259 0.97 3.97 37.72
CA SER A 259 0.02 4.46 38.72
C SER A 259 -0.98 3.37 39.13
N GLU A 260 -1.52 2.59 38.17
CA GLU A 260 -2.40 1.44 38.44
C GLU A 260 -1.70 0.33 39.25
N ARG A 261 -0.38 0.20 39.12
CA ARG A 261 0.45 -0.71 39.93
C ARG A 261 0.83 -0.16 41.29
N GLY A 262 0.42 1.06 41.63
CA GLY A 262 0.71 1.72 42.90
C GLY A 262 2.13 2.26 43.03
N THR A 263 2.84 2.47 41.92
CA THR A 263 4.17 3.11 41.93
C THR A 263 4.04 4.58 42.40
N PRO A 264 4.90 5.07 43.32
CA PRO A 264 4.87 6.46 43.76
C PRO A 264 5.16 7.45 42.62
N GLU A 265 4.50 8.60 42.64
CA GLU A 265 4.62 9.62 41.57
C GLU A 265 6.06 10.06 41.31
N GLU A 266 6.87 10.24 42.35
CA GLU A 266 8.29 10.62 42.23
C GLU A 266 9.12 9.57 41.48
N GLU A 267 8.80 8.29 41.65
CA GLU A 267 9.47 7.21 40.94
C GLU A 267 9.04 7.15 39.46
N ILE A 268 7.75 7.42 39.19
CA ILE A 268 7.23 7.52 37.83
C ILE A 268 7.93 8.66 37.08
N GLU A 269 8.02 9.85 37.66
CA GLU A 269 8.68 11.00 37.03
C GLU A 269 10.17 10.73 36.74
N ASN A 270 10.89 10.14 37.70
CA ASN A 270 12.30 9.77 37.51
C ASN A 270 12.47 8.76 36.36
N ARG A 271 11.58 7.78 36.24
CA ARG A 271 11.61 6.78 35.16
C ARG A 271 11.31 7.40 33.80
N LEU A 272 10.33 8.30 33.74
CA LEU A 272 10.00 9.03 32.52
C LEU A 272 11.15 9.95 32.10
N GLU A 273 11.74 10.74 33.00
CA GLU A 273 12.84 11.65 32.65
C GLU A 273 14.07 10.90 32.11
N ASN A 274 14.39 9.73 32.68
CA ASN A 274 15.50 8.88 32.22
C ASN A 274 15.36 8.40 30.76
N THR A 275 14.12 8.32 30.25
CA THR A 275 13.82 7.86 28.88
C THR A 275 13.41 8.98 27.94
N ARG A 276 13.38 10.24 28.40
CA ARG A 276 12.82 11.39 27.67
C ARG A 276 13.36 11.60 26.26
N SER A 277 14.65 11.40 26.05
CA SER A 277 15.30 11.57 24.74
C SER A 277 15.42 10.27 23.94
N ASN A 278 15.00 9.14 24.51
CA ASN A 278 15.17 7.82 23.92
C ASN A 278 13.84 7.09 23.83
N PHE A 279 13.12 7.37 22.74
CA PHE A 279 11.85 6.74 22.42
C PHE A 279 11.94 5.21 22.36
N ASP A 280 13.02 4.64 21.82
CA ASP A 280 13.13 3.18 21.66
C ASP A 280 13.22 2.49 23.03
N LYS A 281 13.99 3.06 23.96
CA LYS A 281 14.00 2.61 25.36
C LYS A 281 12.65 2.79 26.04
N ARG A 282 11.95 3.89 25.75
CA ARG A 282 10.62 4.15 26.33
C ARG A 282 9.57 3.17 25.80
N LEU A 283 9.62 2.83 24.52
CA LEU A 283 8.75 1.84 23.91
C LEU A 283 9.06 0.45 24.46
N GLU A 284 10.33 0.10 24.65
CA GLU A 284 10.72 -1.15 25.32
C GLU A 284 10.22 -1.19 26.77
N ASP A 285 10.31 -0.08 27.49
CA ASP A 285 9.76 0.05 28.84
C ASP A 285 8.25 -0.23 28.84
N TYR A 286 7.50 0.43 27.95
CA TYR A 286 6.07 0.16 27.76
C TYR A 286 5.77 -1.30 27.41
N ARG A 287 6.56 -1.94 26.52
CA ARG A 287 6.38 -3.36 26.18
C ARG A 287 6.59 -4.26 27.39
N SER A 288 7.61 -3.99 28.20
CA SER A 288 7.89 -4.73 29.43
C SER A 288 6.76 -4.58 30.47
N LEU A 289 6.17 -3.39 30.55
CA LEU A 289 5.07 -3.10 31.47
C LEU A 289 3.75 -3.70 30.96
N SER A 290 3.38 -3.44 29.70
CA SER A 290 2.10 -3.87 29.12
C SER A 290 2.06 -5.35 28.75
N LYS A 291 3.22 -6.01 28.62
CA LYS A 291 3.36 -7.38 28.08
C LYS A 291 2.80 -7.54 26.65
N ARG A 292 2.74 -6.44 25.90
CA ARG A 292 2.24 -6.42 24.52
C ARG A 292 3.40 -6.44 23.54
N ARG A 293 3.20 -7.17 22.43
CA ARG A 293 4.10 -7.11 21.28
C ARG A 293 3.76 -5.87 20.46
N VAL A 294 4.77 -5.11 20.06
CA VAL A 294 4.60 -4.17 18.94
C VAL A 294 4.24 -5.02 17.72
N PRO A 295 3.08 -4.77 17.08
CA PRO A 295 2.58 -5.70 16.09
C PRO A 295 3.56 -5.87 14.93
N GLY A 296 3.69 -7.12 14.51
CA GLY A 296 4.58 -7.57 13.44
C GLY A 296 4.03 -7.18 12.07
N PRO A 297 4.67 -7.64 10.97
CA PRO A 297 4.34 -7.18 9.63
C PRO A 297 2.83 -7.20 9.38
N ILE A 298 2.27 -6.03 9.07
CA ILE A 298 0.83 -5.87 8.88
C ILE A 298 0.39 -6.66 7.66
N LEU A 299 -0.81 -7.21 7.74
CA LEU A 299 -1.63 -7.53 6.60
C LEU A 299 -2.84 -6.58 6.57
N HIS A 300 -3.01 -5.85 5.48
CA HIS A 300 -4.09 -4.91 5.25
C HIS A 300 -4.58 -5.05 3.80
N CYS A 301 -5.85 -4.73 3.56
CA CYS A 301 -6.40 -4.66 2.21
C CYS A 301 -5.78 -3.55 1.34
N LEU A 302 -4.91 -2.72 1.91
CA LEU A 302 -4.17 -1.66 1.24
C LEU A 302 -2.74 -2.17 1.06
N PRO A 303 -2.38 -2.64 -0.14
CA PRO A 303 -1.06 -3.16 -0.48
C PRO A 303 0.16 -2.53 0.15
N TYR A 304 0.27 -1.20 0.11
CA TYR A 304 1.47 -0.48 0.49
C TYR A 304 1.70 -0.46 2.02
N ILE A 305 0.73 -0.95 2.79
CA ILE A 305 0.79 -1.14 4.24
C ILE A 305 1.31 -2.55 4.58
N ASN A 306 1.22 -3.53 3.66
CA ASN A 306 1.66 -4.89 3.93
C ASN A 306 3.16 -4.98 4.17
N GLY A 307 3.55 -5.73 5.20
CA GLY A 307 4.96 -5.88 5.59
C GLY A 307 5.52 -4.72 6.39
N VAL A 308 4.68 -3.72 6.72
CA VAL A 308 5.10 -2.66 7.64
C VAL A 308 5.42 -3.26 9.00
N ARG A 309 6.66 -3.04 9.44
CA ARG A 309 7.10 -3.27 10.81
C ARG A 309 7.21 -1.93 11.51
N LEU A 310 6.47 -1.78 12.61
CA LEU A 310 6.38 -0.51 13.33
C LEU A 310 7.75 0.01 13.75
N ASP A 311 8.64 -0.84 14.26
CA ASP A 311 10.00 -0.45 14.66
C ASP A 311 10.81 0.20 13.52
N ILE A 312 10.78 -0.40 12.33
CA ILE A 312 11.46 0.12 11.14
C ILE A 312 10.84 1.43 10.65
N GLU A 313 9.50 1.46 10.57
CA GLU A 313 8.80 2.65 10.07
C GLU A 313 8.89 3.83 11.05
N LEU A 314 8.94 3.56 12.35
CA LEU A 314 9.16 4.58 13.38
C LEU A 314 10.56 5.16 13.30
N ASP A 315 11.58 4.33 13.12
CA ASP A 315 12.96 4.82 12.92
C ASP A 315 13.06 5.66 11.63
N TYR A 316 12.47 5.20 10.53
CA TYR A 316 12.40 5.98 9.29
C TYR A 316 11.70 7.33 9.49
N THR A 317 10.52 7.33 10.12
CA THR A 317 9.72 8.54 10.37
C THR A 317 10.47 9.52 11.29
N ARG A 318 11.12 9.03 12.34
CA ARG A 318 11.93 9.84 13.25
C ARG A 318 13.18 10.39 12.56
N LYS A 319 13.89 9.60 11.74
CA LYS A 319 15.02 10.07 10.92
C LYS A 319 14.57 11.10 9.89
N LEU A 320 13.39 10.95 9.29
CA LEU A 320 12.81 11.92 8.38
C LEU A 320 12.49 13.23 9.11
N ARG A 321 11.85 13.18 10.28
CA ARG A 321 11.67 14.35 11.17
C ARG A 321 13.00 15.01 11.50
N HIS A 322 14.01 14.23 11.90
CA HIS A 322 15.34 14.76 12.20
C HIS A 322 15.95 15.49 11.00
N ARG A 323 15.85 14.92 9.78
CA ARG A 323 16.29 15.56 8.54
C ARG A 323 15.56 16.87 8.27
N ILE A 324 14.25 16.91 8.47
CA ILE A 324 13.45 18.12 8.26
C ILE A 324 13.80 19.21 9.28
N VAL A 325 13.90 18.83 10.56
CA VAL A 325 14.14 19.77 11.66
C VAL A 325 15.59 20.28 11.69
N HIS A 326 16.58 19.39 11.52
CA HIS A 326 17.99 19.73 11.73
C HIS A 326 18.79 19.93 10.43
N HIS A 327 18.34 19.34 9.31
CA HIS A 327 19.02 19.50 8.02
C HIS A 327 18.23 20.38 7.03
N GLY A 328 17.09 20.95 7.46
CA GLY A 328 16.26 21.83 6.62
C GLY A 328 15.73 21.13 5.37
N HIS A 329 15.59 19.81 5.41
CA HIS A 329 15.15 19.02 4.27
C HIS A 329 13.72 19.42 3.87
N ARG A 330 13.56 19.88 2.62
CA ARG A 330 12.28 20.31 2.06
C ARG A 330 11.62 19.11 1.37
N LEU A 331 10.37 18.86 1.73
CA LEU A 331 9.56 17.82 1.12
C LEU A 331 8.83 18.41 -0.08
N ASP A 332 9.00 17.82 -1.26
CA ASP A 332 8.26 18.14 -2.47
C ASP A 332 7.15 17.07 -2.72
N HIS A 333 6.52 17.11 -3.90
CA HIS A 333 5.44 16.18 -4.25
C HIS A 333 5.90 14.71 -4.29
N GLU A 334 7.19 14.43 -4.44
CA GLU A 334 7.73 13.06 -4.45
C GLU A 334 7.61 12.43 -3.05
N PHE A 335 7.49 13.25 -2.00
CA PHE A 335 7.36 12.80 -0.61
C PHE A 335 5.93 12.53 -0.17
N VAL A 336 4.90 12.80 -0.99
CA VAL A 336 3.49 12.57 -0.63
C VAL A 336 3.28 11.14 -0.13
N LYS A 337 3.79 10.15 -0.85
CA LYS A 337 3.60 8.73 -0.52
C LYS A 337 4.44 8.27 0.69
N PRO A 338 5.77 8.55 0.78
CA PRO A 338 6.51 8.32 2.01
C PRO A 338 5.87 8.95 3.24
N MET A 339 5.31 10.15 3.09
CA MET A 339 4.60 10.86 4.16
C MET A 339 3.27 10.23 4.52
N GLN A 340 2.51 9.77 3.52
CA GLN A 340 1.28 9.01 3.74
C GLN A 340 1.57 7.74 4.53
N ARG A 341 2.61 6.99 4.15
CA ARG A 341 3.04 5.81 4.89
C ARG A 341 3.37 6.17 6.34
N ALA A 342 4.23 7.17 6.55
CA ALA A 342 4.56 7.63 7.90
C ALA A 342 3.31 8.04 8.73
N ALA A 343 2.34 8.70 8.11
CA ALA A 343 1.08 9.09 8.74
C ALA A 343 0.25 7.88 9.17
N GLU A 344 0.09 6.91 8.28
CA GLU A 344 -0.69 5.70 8.52
C GLU A 344 -0.05 4.82 9.59
N THR A 345 1.28 4.61 9.52
CA THR A 345 2.01 3.78 10.48
C THR A 345 2.03 4.40 11.86
N THR A 346 2.15 5.72 11.95
CA THR A 346 2.11 6.44 13.23
C THR A 346 0.70 6.44 13.83
N SER A 347 -0.33 6.59 13.00
CA SER A 347 -1.73 6.44 13.44
C SER A 347 -1.99 5.03 13.98
N TRP A 348 -1.48 4.01 13.30
CA TRP A 348 -1.62 2.64 13.76
C TRP A 348 -0.91 2.39 15.08
N LEU A 349 0.31 2.90 15.28
CA LEU A 349 0.96 2.84 16.58
C LEU A 349 0.11 3.49 17.67
N PHE A 350 -0.49 4.64 17.35
CA PHE A 350 -1.32 5.38 18.28
C PHE A 350 -2.57 4.58 18.69
N ASP A 351 -3.25 3.98 17.71
CA ASP A 351 -4.37 3.06 17.96
C ASP A 351 -3.96 1.86 18.80
N TRP A 352 -2.81 1.25 18.47
CA TRP A 352 -2.26 0.14 19.23
C TRP A 352 -2.00 0.57 20.68
N LEU A 353 -1.39 1.73 20.93
CA LEU A 353 -1.15 2.24 22.29
C LEU A 353 -2.45 2.46 23.06
N LEU A 354 -3.50 3.00 22.44
CA LEU A 354 -4.81 3.25 23.07
C LEU A 354 -5.58 1.97 23.41
N ASN A 355 -5.39 0.89 22.64
CA ASN A 355 -5.99 -0.42 22.90
C ASN A 355 -7.54 -0.41 22.99
N ASN A 356 -8.21 0.48 22.25
CA ASN A 356 -9.67 0.59 22.24
C ASN A 356 -10.31 0.62 20.83
N GLY A 357 -9.50 0.73 19.77
CA GLY A 357 -9.93 0.70 18.36
C GLY A 357 -10.84 1.86 17.92
N ASP A 358 -11.14 2.83 18.79
CA ASP A 358 -12.13 3.88 18.52
C ASP A 358 -11.61 4.94 17.54
N PHE A 359 -10.31 5.24 17.57
CA PHE A 359 -9.71 6.18 16.62
C PHE A 359 -9.59 5.55 15.22
N GLU A 360 -9.08 4.32 15.12
CA GLU A 360 -9.05 3.54 13.87
C GLU A 360 -10.43 3.44 13.18
N SER A 361 -11.46 3.02 13.92
CA SER A 361 -12.81 2.85 13.38
C SER A 361 -13.37 4.16 12.81
N ARG A 362 -13.21 5.28 13.54
CA ARG A 362 -13.63 6.61 13.09
C ARG A 362 -12.85 7.07 11.86
N ARG A 363 -11.53 6.83 11.83
CA ARG A 363 -10.67 7.17 10.70
C ARG A 363 -11.11 6.38 9.46
N ASN A 364 -11.18 5.06 9.55
CA ASN A 364 -11.46 4.16 8.43
C ASN A 364 -12.82 4.45 7.79
N LYS A 365 -13.84 4.80 8.59
CA LYS A 365 -15.19 5.16 8.11
C LYS A 365 -15.18 6.33 7.10
N ASN A 366 -14.38 7.36 7.38
CA ASN A 366 -14.38 8.60 6.59
C ASN A 366 -13.14 8.75 5.70
N HIS A 367 -12.16 7.85 5.84
CA HIS A 367 -10.86 7.91 5.18
C HIS A 367 -10.98 8.02 3.66
N VAL A 368 -11.68 7.07 3.04
CA VAL A 368 -11.84 7.02 1.57
C VAL A 368 -12.50 8.30 1.05
N PHE A 369 -13.49 8.81 1.76
CA PHE A 369 -14.20 10.02 1.36
C PHE A 369 -13.30 11.25 1.42
N PHE A 370 -12.61 11.49 2.54
CA PHE A 370 -11.72 12.64 2.68
C PHE A 370 -10.53 12.58 1.73
N PHE A 371 -10.00 11.39 1.46
CA PHE A 371 -8.99 11.21 0.41
C PHE A 371 -9.56 11.53 -0.99
N GLY A 372 -10.83 11.22 -1.24
CA GLY A 372 -11.53 11.56 -2.48
C GLY A 372 -11.82 13.06 -2.66
N LEU A 373 -11.81 13.86 -1.59
CA LEU A 373 -11.95 15.33 -1.68
C LEU A 373 -10.69 16.03 -2.19
N HIS A 374 -9.56 15.33 -2.20
CA HIS A 374 -8.36 15.74 -2.91
C HIS A 374 -8.46 15.22 -4.33
N THR A 375 -8.11 16.02 -5.36
CA THR A 375 -7.84 15.40 -6.68
C THR A 375 -6.59 14.55 -6.54
N SER A 376 -6.77 13.25 -6.28
CA SER A 376 -5.69 12.28 -6.15
C SER A 376 -5.03 12.14 -7.53
N SER A 377 -4.01 12.96 -7.69
CA SER A 377 -3.06 12.98 -8.79
C SER A 377 -2.29 11.66 -8.74
N THR A 378 -2.85 10.62 -9.37
CA THR A 378 -2.18 9.33 -9.53
C THR A 378 -1.03 9.44 -10.55
N LEU A 379 -1.08 10.47 -11.39
CA LEU A 379 -0.04 10.83 -12.35
C LEU A 379 1.09 11.60 -11.65
N LEU A 380 2.32 11.13 -11.82
CA LEU A 380 3.50 11.74 -11.21
C LEU A 380 4.11 12.78 -12.16
N PRO A 381 4.22 14.05 -11.74
CA PRO A 381 5.01 15.03 -12.48
C PRO A 381 6.50 14.68 -12.36
N CYS A 382 7.18 14.68 -13.49
CA CYS A 382 8.59 14.39 -13.62
C CYS A 382 9.31 15.63 -14.14
N VAL A 383 10.47 15.92 -13.55
CA VAL A 383 11.37 16.95 -14.07
C VAL A 383 12.16 16.36 -15.22
N VAL A 384 12.07 16.99 -16.38
CA VAL A 384 12.84 16.67 -17.58
C VAL A 384 13.73 17.86 -17.95
N GLU A 385 14.70 17.64 -18.83
CA GLU A 385 15.71 18.65 -19.22
C GLU A 385 15.10 20.01 -19.62
N ASN A 386 13.89 20.01 -20.18
CA ASN A 386 13.23 21.21 -20.71
C ASN A 386 11.95 21.61 -19.95
N GLY A 387 11.69 21.07 -18.75
CA GLY A 387 10.53 21.48 -17.94
C GLY A 387 9.97 20.39 -17.04
N ILE A 388 8.70 20.54 -16.65
CA ILE A 388 7.96 19.56 -15.86
C ILE A 388 6.89 18.96 -16.76
N LEU A 389 6.87 17.62 -16.86
CA LEU A 389 5.90 16.89 -17.67
C LEU A 389 5.26 15.78 -16.84
N ILE A 390 4.06 15.37 -17.25
CA ILE A 390 3.51 14.10 -16.79
C ILE A 390 4.00 13.00 -17.71
N VAL A 391 4.71 12.03 -17.15
CA VAL A 391 5.18 10.86 -17.91
C VAL A 391 4.19 9.71 -17.78
N LYS A 392 4.07 8.93 -18.87
CA LYS A 392 3.32 7.68 -18.82
C LYS A 392 3.93 6.79 -17.71
N PRO A 393 3.13 6.27 -16.76
CA PRO A 393 3.64 5.30 -15.82
C PRO A 393 4.20 4.10 -16.59
N PRO A 394 5.36 3.54 -16.19
CA PRO A 394 5.98 2.43 -16.91
C PRO A 394 4.98 1.26 -17.03
N PRO A 395 4.98 0.52 -18.17
CA PRO A 395 4.19 -0.69 -18.27
C PRO A 395 4.69 -1.68 -17.21
N TRP A 396 3.79 -2.07 -16.34
CA TRP A 396 3.93 -3.22 -15.45
C TRP A 396 4.34 -4.41 -16.33
N HIS A 397 5.47 -5.07 -16.02
CA HIS A 397 6.11 -6.21 -16.71
C HIS A 397 7.41 -6.02 -17.53
N ASP A 398 8.23 -4.98 -17.32
CA ASP A 398 9.62 -4.98 -17.85
C ASP A 398 10.67 -5.14 -16.72
N PRO A 399 11.02 -6.38 -16.32
CA PRO A 399 11.97 -6.66 -15.23
C PRO A 399 13.41 -6.21 -15.53
N ILE A 400 13.71 -5.79 -16.77
CA ILE A 400 15.06 -5.37 -17.18
C ILE A 400 15.28 -3.87 -16.94
N LYS A 401 14.21 -3.07 -16.80
CA LYS A 401 14.30 -1.61 -16.58
C LYS A 401 14.08 -1.17 -15.14
N SER A 402 13.77 -2.08 -14.22
CA SER A 402 13.54 -1.79 -12.81
C SER A 402 14.79 -1.40 -12.01
N GLU A 403 16.00 -1.66 -12.53
CA GLU A 403 17.25 -1.33 -11.82
C GLU A 403 17.63 0.16 -11.85
N GLN A 404 17.04 0.97 -12.74
CA GLN A 404 17.32 2.41 -12.80
C GLN A 404 16.30 3.29 -12.06
N ILE A 405 15.23 2.70 -11.50
CA ILE A 405 14.31 3.39 -10.60
C ILE A 405 14.66 2.99 -9.16
N GLN A 406 15.86 3.35 -8.74
CA GLN A 406 16.24 3.28 -7.33
C GLN A 406 15.43 4.34 -6.56
N ILE A 407 14.74 3.90 -5.52
CA ILE A 407 13.76 4.63 -4.69
C ILE A 407 12.37 4.72 -5.32
N SER A 408 11.77 3.56 -5.62
CA SER A 408 10.32 3.45 -5.74
C SER A 408 9.77 2.58 -4.62
N PHE A 409 9.51 3.20 -3.46
CA PHE A 409 8.53 2.72 -2.47
C PHE A 409 7.07 2.86 -2.97
N ASN A 410 6.90 3.18 -4.26
CA ASN A 410 5.65 3.04 -4.99
C ASN A 410 5.57 1.56 -5.40
N HIS A 411 4.48 0.82 -5.22
CA HIS A 411 3.18 1.04 -5.83
C HIS A 411 2.14 0.21 -5.05
N VAL A 412 0.85 0.37 -5.36
CA VAL A 412 -0.23 -0.50 -4.84
C VAL A 412 -0.01 -1.90 -5.41
N VAL A 413 0.71 -2.74 -4.67
CA VAL A 413 1.06 -4.12 -5.04
C VAL A 413 -0.06 -5.06 -4.59
N HIS A 414 -0.82 -5.67 -5.50
CA HIS A 414 -1.84 -6.65 -5.10
C HIS A 414 -1.25 -7.69 -4.13
N THR A 415 -2.02 -8.23 -3.18
CA THR A 415 -1.49 -9.11 -2.13
C THR A 415 -0.68 -10.28 -2.71
N ASP A 416 -1.09 -10.81 -3.87
CA ASP A 416 -0.34 -11.75 -4.70
C ASP A 416 1.06 -11.27 -5.10
N GLU A 417 1.21 -10.03 -5.54
CA GLU A 417 2.48 -9.46 -5.99
C GLU A 417 3.42 -9.16 -4.80
N ILE A 418 2.90 -8.86 -3.60
CA ILE A 418 3.70 -8.71 -2.37
C ILE A 418 4.16 -10.07 -1.89
N LEU A 419 3.30 -11.08 -2.01
CA LEU A 419 3.66 -12.46 -1.76
C LEU A 419 4.71 -12.94 -2.75
N LEU A 420 4.62 -12.58 -4.03
CA LEU A 420 5.66 -12.85 -5.02
C LEU A 420 6.97 -12.10 -4.69
N CYS A 421 6.90 -10.86 -4.21
CA CYS A 421 8.07 -10.09 -3.76
C CYS A 421 8.72 -10.70 -2.51
N THR A 422 7.94 -11.17 -1.54
CA THR A 422 8.45 -11.84 -0.33
C THR A 422 9.00 -13.22 -0.66
N ILE A 423 8.38 -13.97 -1.58
CA ILE A 423 8.92 -15.22 -2.13
C ILE A 423 10.24 -14.95 -2.85
N SER A 424 10.31 -13.93 -3.71
CA SER A 424 11.52 -13.57 -4.44
C SER A 424 12.64 -13.08 -3.50
N SER A 425 12.29 -12.33 -2.46
CA SER A 425 13.24 -11.91 -1.43
C SER A 425 13.77 -13.11 -0.65
N SER A 426 12.88 -14.01 -0.21
CA SER A 426 13.24 -15.24 0.50
C SER A 426 14.05 -16.22 -0.35
N LYS A 427 13.81 -16.29 -1.67
CA LYS A 427 14.66 -17.04 -2.63
C LYS A 427 16.12 -16.56 -2.60
N ASN A 428 16.33 -15.25 -2.39
CA ASN A 428 17.64 -14.60 -2.34
C ASN A 428 18.19 -14.44 -0.90
N GLY A 429 17.75 -15.26 0.05
CA GLY A 429 18.20 -15.20 1.45
C GLY A 429 17.51 -14.12 2.29
N GLY A 430 16.32 -13.70 1.88
CA GLY A 430 15.45 -12.79 2.63
C GLY A 430 15.10 -13.36 4.01
N LYS A 431 15.05 -12.47 5.01
CA LYS A 431 14.93 -12.80 6.44
C LYS A 431 13.54 -12.53 7.03
N ASP A 432 12.56 -12.12 6.21
CA ASP A 432 11.24 -11.74 6.71
C ASP A 432 10.22 -12.87 6.60
N VAL A 433 10.51 -13.96 7.32
CA VAL A 433 9.68 -15.17 7.32
C VAL A 433 8.34 -14.94 7.99
N GLU A 434 8.30 -14.07 9.00
CA GLU A 434 7.07 -13.66 9.66
C GLU A 434 6.08 -13.02 8.67
N HIS A 435 6.54 -12.05 7.86
CA HIS A 435 5.70 -11.41 6.86
C HIS A 435 5.26 -12.39 5.79
N PHE A 436 6.20 -13.20 5.29
CA PHE A 436 5.90 -14.25 4.32
C PHE A 436 4.86 -15.24 4.86
N THR A 437 4.98 -15.67 6.11
CA THR A 437 4.06 -16.61 6.77
C THR A 437 2.65 -16.05 6.82
N LYS A 438 2.51 -14.81 7.32
CA LYS A 438 1.23 -14.11 7.38
C LYS A 438 0.59 -14.00 5.99
N MET A 439 1.33 -13.47 5.01
CA MET A 439 0.83 -13.30 3.64
C MET A 439 0.43 -14.64 3.01
N ALA A 440 1.27 -15.67 3.15
CA ALA A 440 1.02 -16.99 2.60
C ALA A 440 -0.28 -17.58 3.13
N PHE A 441 -0.50 -17.58 4.44
CA PHE A 441 -1.70 -18.16 5.01
C PHE A 441 -2.96 -17.30 4.83
N PHE A 442 -2.81 -15.97 4.73
CA PHE A 442 -3.90 -15.10 4.31
C PHE A 442 -4.40 -15.46 2.91
N GLU A 443 -3.48 -15.61 1.95
CA GLU A 443 -3.83 -16.03 0.56
C GLU A 443 -4.40 -17.46 0.50
N LEU A 444 -3.98 -18.33 1.41
CA LEU A 444 -4.57 -19.67 1.53
C LEU A 444 -5.97 -19.65 2.20
N GLY A 445 -6.49 -18.50 2.60
CA GLY A 445 -7.86 -18.36 3.12
C GLY A 445 -8.01 -18.67 4.61
N LEU A 446 -6.94 -18.66 5.40
CA LEU A 446 -7.03 -18.76 6.87
C LEU A 446 -7.60 -17.49 7.52
N GLY A 447 -7.70 -16.39 6.78
CA GLY A 447 -8.21 -15.12 7.27
C GLY A 447 -7.16 -14.32 8.02
N GLU A 448 -7.62 -13.51 8.98
CA GLU A 448 -6.75 -12.61 9.75
C GLU A 448 -5.92 -13.41 10.78
N ILE A 449 -4.61 -13.13 10.80
CA ILE A 449 -3.64 -13.79 11.67
C ILE A 449 -3.13 -12.75 12.67
N GLU A 450 -3.49 -12.94 13.93
CA GLU A 450 -3.22 -12.02 15.03
C GLU A 450 -1.86 -12.30 15.68
N ASP A 451 -1.21 -11.26 16.22
CA ASP A 451 0.04 -11.41 16.95
C ASP A 451 -0.20 -11.96 18.37
N CYS A 452 0.58 -12.95 18.80
CA CYS A 452 0.57 -13.42 20.17
C CYS A 452 1.13 -12.35 21.14
N PRO A 453 0.62 -12.27 22.39
CA PRO A 453 1.19 -11.40 23.43
C PRO A 453 2.67 -11.72 23.69
N TYR A 454 3.45 -10.72 24.14
CA TYR A 454 4.91 -10.79 24.24
C TYR A 454 5.38 -10.75 25.69
N GLU A 455 5.96 -11.85 26.19
CA GLU A 455 6.68 -11.85 27.46
C GLU A 455 8.19 -11.95 27.21
N ILE A 456 8.94 -10.90 27.60
CA ILE A 456 10.41 -10.84 27.45
C ILE A 456 11.10 -12.02 28.17
N SER A 457 10.56 -12.42 29.33
CA SER A 457 11.05 -13.57 30.09
C SER A 457 10.92 -14.90 29.36
N GLU A 458 9.97 -15.03 28.43
CA GLU A 458 9.76 -16.27 27.68
C GLU A 458 10.81 -16.48 26.58
N ILE A 459 11.42 -15.42 26.01
CA ILE A 459 12.44 -15.57 24.94
C ILE A 459 13.80 -15.99 25.52
N GLU A 460 14.14 -15.51 26.72
CA GLU A 460 15.34 -15.95 27.43
C GLU A 460 15.28 -17.43 27.81
N GLN A 461 14.07 -17.98 27.97
CA GLN A 461 13.81 -19.37 28.36
C GLN A 461 13.50 -20.29 27.15
N HIS A 462 12.85 -19.75 26.11
CA HIS A 462 12.42 -20.45 24.90
C HIS A 462 12.82 -19.66 23.64
N PRO A 463 13.87 -20.09 22.91
CA PRO A 463 14.34 -19.40 21.71
C PRO A 463 13.30 -19.34 20.58
N ILE A 464 12.39 -20.33 20.56
CA ILE A 464 11.30 -20.45 19.61
C ILE A 464 9.98 -20.41 20.39
N SER A 465 9.32 -19.25 20.35
CA SER A 465 8.01 -19.03 20.96
C SER A 465 6.93 -18.81 19.89
N GLU A 466 5.67 -18.95 20.32
CA GLU A 466 4.53 -18.63 19.47
C GLU A 466 4.57 -17.16 19.01
N ARG A 467 4.35 -16.97 17.71
CA ARG A 467 4.40 -15.66 17.06
C ARG A 467 3.02 -15.13 16.78
N PHE A 468 2.16 -16.00 16.25
CA PHE A 468 0.82 -15.64 15.82
C PHE A 468 -0.22 -16.68 16.24
N PHE A 469 -1.48 -16.29 16.19
CA PHE A 469 -2.59 -17.21 16.27
C PHE A 469 -3.73 -16.80 15.34
N THR A 470 -4.60 -17.75 15.02
CA THR A 470 -5.87 -17.48 14.32
C THR A 470 -6.93 -18.47 14.79
N GLU A 471 -8.20 -18.10 14.62
CA GLU A 471 -9.33 -19.00 14.80
C GLU A 471 -9.89 -19.39 13.43
N HIS A 472 -9.68 -20.65 13.03
CA HIS A 472 -10.17 -21.18 11.76
C HIS A 472 -11.10 -22.35 12.01
N LEU A 473 -12.34 -22.29 11.50
CA LEU A 473 -13.35 -23.34 11.73
C LEU A 473 -13.55 -23.71 13.21
N LYS A 474 -13.44 -22.70 14.11
CA LYS A 474 -13.47 -22.85 15.59
C LYS A 474 -12.29 -23.61 16.19
N GLN A 475 -11.24 -23.83 15.42
CA GLN A 475 -9.96 -24.34 15.89
C GLN A 475 -9.00 -23.18 16.10
N ARG A 476 -8.38 -23.11 17.27
CA ARG A 476 -7.33 -22.16 17.57
C ARG A 476 -5.99 -22.73 17.10
N ILE A 477 -5.40 -22.06 16.11
CA ILE A 477 -4.13 -22.47 15.49
C ILE A 477 -3.03 -21.53 15.98
N LEU A 478 -1.93 -22.09 16.48
CA LEU A 478 -0.74 -21.34 16.88
C LEU A 478 0.33 -21.41 15.78
N PHE A 479 1.01 -20.30 15.53
CA PHE A 479 2.11 -20.23 14.56
C PHE A 479 3.43 -19.96 15.27
N PHE A 480 4.43 -20.76 14.92
CA PHE A 480 5.83 -20.60 15.28
C PHE A 480 6.61 -20.28 14.01
N VAL A 481 7.56 -19.36 14.10
CA VAL A 481 8.42 -18.99 12.99
C VAL A 481 9.87 -19.19 13.40
N LEU A 482 10.61 -19.95 12.60
CA LEU A 482 12.01 -20.26 12.82
C LEU A 482 12.84 -19.82 11.61
N ASP A 483 13.86 -19.03 11.90
CA ASP A 483 14.89 -18.56 10.98
C ASP A 483 16.23 -19.12 11.43
N CYS A 484 16.82 -20.05 10.67
CA CYS A 484 18.14 -20.62 11.00
C CYS A 484 19.06 -20.81 9.78
N ALA A 485 20.37 -20.66 10.00
CA ALA A 485 21.38 -20.87 8.96
C ALA A 485 21.66 -22.36 8.70
N GLU A 486 21.34 -23.21 9.67
CA GLU A 486 21.51 -24.66 9.59
C GLU A 486 20.23 -25.32 9.04
N LEU A 487 20.31 -26.63 8.73
CA LEU A 487 19.15 -27.42 8.35
C LEU A 487 18.25 -27.63 9.58
N LEU A 488 16.93 -27.65 9.39
CA LEU A 488 16.00 -27.97 10.47
C LEU A 488 16.33 -29.34 11.07
N ASP A 489 16.50 -29.38 12.39
CA ASP A 489 16.84 -30.60 13.13
C ASP A 489 15.83 -30.89 14.26
N LYS A 490 16.06 -32.01 14.94
CA LYS A 490 15.28 -32.45 16.09
C LYS A 490 15.31 -31.50 17.28
N ASN A 491 16.42 -30.80 17.51
CA ASN A 491 16.54 -29.91 18.67
C ASN A 491 15.61 -28.73 18.53
N HIS A 492 15.51 -28.14 17.33
CA HIS A 492 14.56 -27.06 17.05
C HIS A 492 13.11 -27.50 17.27
N ILE A 493 12.75 -28.69 16.79
CA ILE A 493 11.38 -29.23 16.96
C ILE A 493 11.07 -29.47 18.44
N ASN A 494 12.03 -30.05 19.19
CA ASN A 494 11.86 -30.27 20.62
C ASN A 494 11.71 -28.96 21.42
N GLN A 495 12.34 -27.86 20.99
CA GLN A 495 12.14 -26.56 21.65
C GLN A 495 10.69 -26.09 21.55
N VAL A 496 10.08 -26.22 20.37
CA VAL A 496 8.65 -25.88 20.16
C VAL A 496 7.76 -26.82 20.97
N ILE A 497 8.05 -28.12 20.95
CA ILE A 497 7.28 -29.12 21.72
C ILE A 497 7.35 -28.84 23.23
N ASN A 498 8.53 -28.52 23.76
CA ASN A 498 8.72 -28.19 25.17
C ASN A 498 7.90 -26.93 25.52
N PHE A 499 7.95 -25.90 24.69
CA PHE A 499 7.14 -24.69 24.88
C PHE A 499 5.64 -25.02 24.91
N LEU A 500 5.15 -25.79 23.94
CA LEU A 500 3.75 -26.22 23.89
C LEU A 500 3.35 -27.02 25.15
N THR A 501 4.22 -27.93 25.60
CA THR A 501 3.96 -28.79 26.76
C THR A 501 3.97 -28.01 28.07
N GLU A 502 4.87 -27.03 28.20
CA GLU A 502 4.98 -26.20 29.40
C GLU A 502 3.84 -25.18 29.52
N LYS A 503 3.49 -24.52 28.42
CA LYS A 503 2.50 -23.41 28.40
C LYS A 503 1.06 -23.89 28.28
N TYR A 504 0.82 -24.99 27.57
CA TYR A 504 -0.52 -25.50 27.27
C TYR A 504 -0.74 -26.92 27.83
N GLN A 505 -0.49 -27.07 29.13
CA GLN A 505 -0.72 -28.33 29.84
C GLN A 505 -2.16 -28.82 29.65
N ASP A 506 -2.32 -30.15 29.50
CA ASP A 506 -3.60 -30.84 29.27
C ASP A 506 -4.34 -30.50 27.96
N GLY A 507 -3.68 -29.87 26.98
CA GLY A 507 -4.29 -29.53 25.69
C GLY A 507 -5.31 -28.38 25.78
N ASN A 508 -5.34 -27.66 26.91
CA ASN A 508 -6.19 -26.49 27.05
C ASN A 508 -5.51 -25.27 26.43
N GLY A 509 -6.05 -24.76 25.33
CA GLY A 509 -5.71 -23.43 24.80
C GLY A 509 -5.25 -23.37 23.34
N TYR A 510 -5.06 -24.51 22.67
CA TYR A 510 -4.87 -24.59 21.22
C TYR A 510 -5.36 -25.94 20.68
N ASP A 511 -5.77 -25.96 19.42
CA ASP A 511 -6.19 -27.19 18.72
C ASP A 511 -5.08 -27.72 17.80
N HIS A 512 -4.27 -26.81 17.24
CA HIS A 512 -3.22 -27.14 16.29
C HIS A 512 -2.05 -26.15 16.33
N ALA A 513 -0.85 -26.60 15.98
CA ALA A 513 0.34 -25.74 15.89
C ALA A 513 1.02 -25.88 14.52
N ILE A 514 1.53 -24.77 13.98
CA ILE A 514 2.28 -24.73 12.73
C ILE A 514 3.65 -24.10 12.99
N LEU A 515 4.72 -24.82 12.67
CA LEU A 515 6.07 -24.30 12.60
C LEU A 515 6.45 -24.00 11.15
N VAL A 516 6.59 -22.72 10.80
CA VAL A 516 7.16 -22.30 9.53
C VAL A 516 8.66 -22.11 9.68
N SER A 517 9.45 -22.91 8.95
CA SER A 517 10.90 -22.92 9.04
C SER A 517 11.55 -22.38 7.76
N ASN A 518 12.41 -21.38 7.92
CA ASN A 518 13.38 -20.93 6.92
C ASN A 518 14.78 -21.39 7.34
N ASP A 519 14.96 -22.70 7.24
CA ASP A 519 16.25 -23.34 7.43
C ASP A 519 17.16 -23.08 6.23
N GLN A 520 18.46 -23.12 6.48
CA GLN A 520 19.49 -22.79 5.50
C GLN A 520 19.28 -21.40 4.87
N MET A 521 18.96 -20.40 5.69
CA MET A 521 18.58 -19.06 5.21
C MET A 521 19.61 -18.41 4.27
N ASP A 522 20.90 -18.71 4.46
CA ASP A 522 22.00 -18.16 3.66
C ASP A 522 22.21 -18.91 2.32
N VAL A 523 21.38 -19.90 2.03
CA VAL A 523 21.44 -20.74 0.83
C VAL A 523 20.21 -20.50 -0.03
N ASP A 524 20.43 -20.26 -1.32
CA ASP A 524 19.39 -20.19 -2.36
C ASP A 524 18.54 -21.47 -2.33
N TRP A 525 17.22 -21.32 -2.41
CA TRP A 525 16.26 -22.44 -2.35
C TRP A 525 16.59 -23.58 -3.31
N SER A 526 17.12 -23.26 -4.49
CA SER A 526 17.53 -24.27 -5.49
C SER A 526 18.71 -25.15 -5.05
N ARG A 527 19.47 -24.72 -4.03
CA ARG A 527 20.67 -25.37 -3.50
C ARG A 527 20.51 -25.88 -2.07
N ARG A 528 19.36 -25.65 -1.44
CA ARG A 528 19.08 -26.13 -0.08
C ARG A 528 19.05 -27.66 -0.08
N SER A 529 19.52 -28.25 1.01
CA SER A 529 19.45 -29.70 1.21
C SER A 529 18.00 -30.11 1.43
N GLY A 530 17.59 -31.18 0.76
CA GLY A 530 16.28 -31.78 0.91
C GLY A 530 16.23 -32.94 1.91
N GLU A 531 17.39 -33.42 2.40
CA GLU A 531 17.45 -34.59 3.28
C GLU A 531 17.08 -34.22 4.71
N ILE A 532 15.79 -34.26 5.00
CA ILE A 532 15.23 -34.24 6.34
C ILE A 532 14.65 -35.62 6.60
N ASP A 533 14.93 -36.21 7.76
CA ASP A 533 14.31 -37.48 8.17
C ASP A 533 12.84 -37.24 8.52
N GLU A 534 11.98 -37.33 7.50
CA GLU A 534 10.53 -37.19 7.62
C GLU A 534 9.94 -38.17 8.64
N THR A 535 10.51 -39.37 8.78
CA THR A 535 10.03 -40.38 9.72
C THR A 535 10.30 -39.94 11.16
N GLU A 536 11.50 -39.43 11.43
CA GLU A 536 11.84 -38.91 12.76
C GLU A 536 11.04 -37.65 13.11
N ILE A 537 10.90 -36.70 12.17
CA ILE A 537 10.10 -35.49 12.38
C ILE A 537 8.65 -35.83 12.69
N ASN A 538 8.02 -36.68 11.87
CA ASN A 538 6.61 -37.04 12.06
C ASN A 538 6.40 -37.74 13.41
N LYS A 539 7.36 -38.57 13.84
CA LYS A 539 7.30 -39.21 15.17
C LYS A 539 7.31 -38.20 16.32
N LEU A 540 8.01 -37.07 16.18
CA LEU A 540 8.06 -36.01 17.19
C LEU A 540 6.86 -35.08 17.13
N ALA A 541 6.43 -34.69 15.93
CA ALA A 541 5.44 -33.63 15.74
C ALA A 541 3.99 -34.11 15.89
N CYS A 542 3.67 -35.33 15.43
CA CYS A 542 2.30 -35.87 15.45
C CYS A 542 1.65 -35.92 16.84
N PRO A 543 2.33 -36.35 17.93
CA PRO A 543 1.75 -36.38 19.27
C PRO A 543 1.30 -35.02 19.80
N HIS A 544 1.82 -33.92 19.24
CA HIS A 544 1.61 -32.55 19.70
C HIS A 544 0.77 -31.70 18.72
N GLN A 545 0.09 -32.33 17.75
CA GLN A 545 -0.65 -31.63 16.69
C GLN A 545 0.18 -30.53 16.01
N LEU A 546 1.48 -30.80 15.80
CA LEU A 546 2.42 -29.86 15.22
C LEU A 546 2.63 -30.17 13.73
N SER A 547 2.28 -29.24 12.87
CA SER A 547 2.66 -29.24 11.46
C SER A 547 3.95 -28.45 11.27
N ILE A 548 4.84 -28.96 10.42
CA ILE A 548 6.13 -28.33 10.14
C ILE A 548 6.19 -28.07 8.64
N ILE A 549 6.35 -26.81 8.24
CA ILE A 549 6.35 -26.43 6.83
C ILE A 549 7.60 -25.59 6.55
N ARG A 550 8.37 -25.99 5.53
CA ARG A 550 9.49 -25.16 5.07
C ARG A 550 8.98 -24.00 4.23
N THR A 551 9.58 -22.84 4.39
CA THR A 551 9.21 -21.63 3.61
C THR A 551 9.26 -21.86 2.10
N ALA A 552 10.27 -22.59 1.62
CA ALA A 552 10.41 -22.92 0.21
C ALA A 552 9.30 -23.86 -0.30
N ASP A 553 8.70 -24.68 0.56
CA ASP A 553 7.58 -25.56 0.20
C ASP A 553 6.24 -24.82 0.30
N LEU A 554 6.04 -24.03 1.36
CA LEU A 554 4.89 -23.13 1.49
C LEU A 554 4.76 -22.20 0.28
N ALA A 555 5.88 -21.62 -0.16
CA ALA A 555 5.90 -20.73 -1.33
C ALA A 555 5.47 -21.45 -2.61
N LYS A 556 5.91 -22.69 -2.84
CA LYS A 556 5.49 -23.47 -4.02
C LYS A 556 3.99 -23.74 -4.01
N ILE A 557 3.42 -24.01 -2.84
CA ILE A 557 2.00 -24.32 -2.71
C ILE A 557 1.14 -23.08 -2.91
N VAL A 558 1.51 -21.97 -2.28
CA VAL A 558 0.88 -20.66 -2.51
C VAL A 558 0.91 -20.32 -4.01
N LEU A 559 2.06 -20.47 -4.66
CA LEU A 559 2.18 -20.24 -6.11
C LEU A 559 1.29 -21.18 -6.92
N ALA A 560 1.04 -22.41 -6.44
CA ALA A 560 0.16 -23.34 -7.12
C ALA A 560 -1.32 -22.96 -6.95
N VAL A 561 -1.72 -22.46 -5.79
CA VAL A 561 -3.06 -21.88 -5.56
C VAL A 561 -3.28 -20.69 -6.49
N ILE A 562 -2.32 -19.77 -6.57
CA ILE A 562 -2.43 -18.55 -7.41
C ILE A 562 -2.41 -18.90 -8.91
N ASN A 563 -1.43 -19.71 -9.36
CA ASN A 563 -1.22 -19.93 -10.80
C ASN A 563 -2.11 -21.01 -11.40
N HIS A 564 -2.49 -22.02 -10.59
CA HIS A 564 -3.22 -23.21 -11.06
C HIS A 564 -4.59 -23.35 -10.41
N ASN A 565 -5.06 -22.34 -9.67
CA ASN A 565 -6.35 -22.34 -8.96
C ASN A 565 -6.57 -23.58 -8.09
N TRP A 566 -5.51 -24.04 -7.41
CA TRP A 566 -5.69 -25.11 -6.42
C TRP A 566 -6.66 -24.66 -5.32
N ASN A 567 -7.49 -25.58 -4.85
CA ASN A 567 -8.47 -25.27 -3.82
C ASN A 567 -7.76 -24.90 -2.51
N SER A 568 -7.92 -23.65 -2.07
CA SER A 568 -7.27 -23.09 -0.90
C SER A 568 -7.71 -23.77 0.40
N GLU A 569 -9.00 -24.08 0.57
CA GLU A 569 -9.55 -24.76 1.75
C GLU A 569 -8.98 -26.18 1.92
N LEU A 570 -8.90 -26.93 0.83
CA LEU A 570 -8.28 -28.26 0.83
C LEU A 570 -6.77 -28.18 1.11
N THR A 571 -6.12 -27.12 0.60
CA THR A 571 -4.70 -26.86 0.83
C THR A 571 -4.42 -26.60 2.31
N VAL A 572 -5.19 -25.73 2.94
CA VAL A 572 -5.12 -25.45 4.38
C VAL A 572 -5.38 -26.71 5.19
N SER A 573 -6.41 -27.49 4.83
CA SER A 573 -6.75 -28.74 5.51
C SER A 573 -5.61 -29.76 5.48
N GLY A 574 -4.87 -29.82 4.37
CA GLY A 574 -3.65 -30.62 4.25
C GLY A 574 -2.50 -30.08 5.12
N MET A 575 -2.31 -28.76 5.15
CA MET A 575 -1.29 -28.11 5.98
C MET A 575 -1.55 -28.25 7.48
N LEU A 576 -2.82 -28.43 7.89
CA LEU A 576 -3.23 -28.71 9.26
C LEU A 576 -3.13 -30.20 9.65
N GLN A 577 -2.50 -31.03 8.83
CA GLN A 577 -2.13 -32.38 9.24
C GLN A 577 -0.81 -32.36 10.04
N PRO A 578 -0.73 -33.02 11.21
CA PRO A 578 0.52 -33.07 11.98
C PRO A 578 1.66 -33.73 11.18
N GLY A 579 2.89 -33.30 11.43
CA GLY A 579 4.09 -33.78 10.73
C GLY A 579 4.66 -32.78 9.73
N LEU A 580 5.62 -33.24 8.92
CA LEU A 580 6.23 -32.46 7.84
C LEU A 580 5.22 -32.29 6.70
N GLN A 581 4.80 -31.05 6.48
CA GLN A 581 3.80 -30.67 5.48
C GLN A 581 4.41 -29.85 4.34
N GLY A 582 3.68 -29.84 3.23
CA GLY A 582 4.00 -29.07 2.03
C GLY A 582 5.01 -29.70 1.08
N SER A 583 5.58 -30.86 1.47
CA SER A 583 6.47 -31.65 0.61
C SER A 583 5.73 -32.20 -0.62
N SER A 584 4.42 -32.46 -0.48
CA SER A 584 3.49 -32.90 -1.52
C SER A 584 2.29 -31.94 -1.68
N PRO A 585 1.70 -31.85 -2.88
CA PRO A 585 0.41 -31.19 -3.08
C PRO A 585 -0.69 -31.80 -2.20
N PRO A 586 -1.67 -31.00 -1.73
CA PRO A 586 -2.83 -31.50 -1.00
C PRO A 586 -3.68 -32.44 -1.87
N HIS A 587 -4.20 -33.51 -1.28
CA HIS A 587 -4.97 -34.57 -1.97
C HIS A 587 -4.31 -35.10 -3.24
N SER A 588 -3.01 -35.30 -3.18
CA SER A 588 -2.27 -35.91 -4.27
C SER A 588 -1.68 -37.25 -3.85
N THR A 589 -1.42 -38.10 -4.83
CA THR A 589 -0.68 -39.34 -4.62
C THR A 589 0.68 -39.21 -5.28
N GLN A 590 1.76 -39.51 -4.56
CA GLN A 590 3.09 -39.57 -5.17
C GLN A 590 3.09 -40.69 -6.23
N LEU A 591 3.41 -40.33 -7.47
CA LEU A 591 3.52 -41.27 -8.58
C LEU A 591 4.93 -41.84 -8.67
N GLY A 592 5.93 -41.01 -8.39
CA GLY A 592 7.33 -41.39 -8.47
C GLY A 592 8.25 -40.19 -8.65
N SER A 593 9.39 -40.40 -9.30
CA SER A 593 10.43 -39.37 -9.45
C SER A 593 10.96 -39.24 -10.88
N ILE A 594 11.36 -38.03 -11.25
CA ILE A 594 11.91 -37.74 -12.57
C ILE A 594 13.29 -38.39 -12.69
N TYR A 595 13.45 -39.39 -13.54
CA TYR A 595 14.74 -40.04 -13.76
C TYR A 595 15.50 -39.45 -14.96
N HIS A 596 14.80 -38.87 -15.94
CA HIS A 596 15.42 -38.36 -17.15
C HIS A 596 14.63 -37.26 -17.86
N PHE A 597 15.32 -36.46 -18.67
CA PHE A 597 14.73 -35.43 -19.52
C PHE A 597 15.44 -35.42 -20.89
N TRP A 598 14.68 -35.51 -21.98
CA TRP A 598 15.22 -35.48 -23.35
C TRP A 598 15.04 -34.11 -24.01
N ASP A 599 16.12 -33.34 -24.09
CA ASP A 599 16.13 -31.94 -24.54
C ASP A 599 15.48 -31.70 -25.90
N LYS A 600 15.83 -32.53 -26.89
CA LYS A 600 15.41 -32.34 -28.29
C LYS A 600 13.90 -32.39 -28.48
N HIS A 601 13.22 -33.17 -27.65
CA HIS A 601 11.78 -33.44 -27.77
C HIS A 601 10.98 -32.91 -26.57
N ARG A 602 11.65 -32.31 -25.58
CA ARG A 602 11.06 -31.86 -24.30
C ARG A 602 10.23 -32.96 -23.63
N ILE A 603 10.76 -34.18 -23.62
CA ILE A 603 10.11 -35.33 -22.98
C ILE A 603 10.67 -35.48 -21.57
N VAL A 604 9.78 -35.67 -20.59
CA VAL A 604 10.14 -36.06 -19.22
C VAL A 604 9.93 -37.56 -19.06
N GLY A 605 10.89 -38.22 -18.40
CA GLY A 605 10.78 -39.60 -17.93
C GLY A 605 10.61 -39.65 -16.42
N ILE A 606 9.55 -40.31 -15.96
CA ILE A 606 9.24 -40.54 -14.55
C ILE A 606 9.37 -42.04 -14.25
N GLN A 607 10.10 -42.38 -13.20
CA GLN A 607 10.16 -43.73 -12.66
C GLN A 607 9.01 -43.85 -11.66
N LEU A 608 8.01 -44.67 -11.98
CA LEU A 608 6.86 -44.88 -11.10
C LEU A 608 7.26 -45.73 -9.89
N GLU A 609 6.77 -45.37 -8.71
CA GLU A 609 7.00 -46.12 -7.46
C GLU A 609 6.00 -47.28 -7.32
N ASP A 610 4.78 -47.10 -7.81
CA ASP A 610 3.71 -48.10 -7.76
C ASP A 610 3.04 -48.28 -9.14
N SER A 611 2.39 -49.42 -9.33
CA SER A 611 1.57 -49.72 -10.51
C SER A 611 0.21 -49.01 -10.45
N GLN A 612 0.21 -47.68 -10.42
CA GLN A 612 -1.01 -46.87 -10.50
C GLN A 612 -1.55 -46.84 -11.92
N SER A 613 -2.87 -46.95 -12.07
CA SER A 613 -3.55 -46.80 -13.36
C SER A 613 -3.64 -45.31 -13.72
N LEU A 614 -2.90 -44.89 -14.73
CA LEU A 614 -2.98 -43.54 -15.31
C LEU A 614 -3.90 -43.54 -16.52
N SER A 615 -4.71 -42.48 -16.63
CA SER A 615 -5.67 -42.26 -17.72
C SER A 615 -5.37 -40.96 -18.47
N LYS A 616 -5.82 -40.89 -19.72
CA LYS A 616 -5.79 -39.63 -20.47
C LYS A 616 -6.72 -38.62 -19.78
N GLY A 617 -6.22 -37.41 -19.59
CA GLY A 617 -6.88 -36.35 -18.85
C GLY A 617 -6.39 -36.19 -17.42
N ASP A 618 -5.67 -37.16 -16.84
CA ASP A 618 -5.14 -37.05 -15.48
C ASP A 618 -4.22 -35.83 -15.30
N LEU A 619 -4.34 -35.13 -14.17
CA LEU A 619 -3.52 -33.97 -13.86
C LEU A 619 -2.31 -34.35 -13.01
N LEU A 620 -1.12 -34.05 -13.51
CA LEU A 620 0.14 -34.23 -12.81
C LEU A 620 0.64 -32.91 -12.23
N ALA A 621 1.24 -32.95 -11.05
CA ALA A 621 2.03 -31.86 -10.49
C ALA A 621 3.50 -32.28 -10.37
N LEU A 622 4.37 -31.61 -11.10
CA LEU A 622 5.81 -31.80 -11.03
C LEU A 622 6.40 -30.80 -10.05
N LYS A 623 7.11 -31.27 -9.03
CA LYS A 623 7.79 -30.40 -8.07
C LYS A 623 9.10 -29.88 -8.67
N LEU A 624 9.10 -28.63 -9.11
CA LEU A 624 10.30 -27.96 -9.61
C LEU A 624 11.05 -27.28 -8.46
N SER A 625 12.21 -26.70 -8.75
CA SER A 625 13.03 -26.02 -7.74
C SER A 625 12.29 -24.86 -7.07
N ASP A 626 11.41 -24.17 -7.79
CA ASP A 626 10.87 -22.89 -7.38
C ASP A 626 9.34 -22.76 -7.47
N HIS A 627 8.65 -23.73 -8.08
CA HIS A 627 7.18 -23.82 -8.15
C HIS A 627 6.71 -25.25 -8.45
N TYR A 628 5.39 -25.48 -8.44
CA TYR A 628 4.77 -26.68 -9.03
C TYR A 628 4.37 -26.40 -10.47
N TYR A 629 4.72 -27.32 -11.38
CA TYR A 629 4.24 -27.30 -12.76
C TYR A 629 3.11 -28.31 -12.92
N GLN A 630 1.92 -27.84 -13.29
CA GLN A 630 0.76 -28.69 -13.54
C GLN A 630 0.70 -29.08 -15.02
N HIS A 631 0.47 -30.36 -15.30
CA HIS A 631 0.38 -30.90 -16.65
C HIS A 631 -0.75 -31.91 -16.77
N GLU A 632 -1.63 -31.70 -17.75
CA GLU A 632 -2.68 -32.66 -18.10
C GLU A 632 -2.13 -33.72 -19.06
N LEU A 633 -2.20 -34.99 -18.65
CA LEU A 633 -1.74 -36.13 -19.42
C LEU A 633 -2.61 -36.36 -20.66
N ASN A 634 -2.19 -35.78 -21.77
CA ASN A 634 -2.88 -35.95 -23.04
C ASN A 634 -2.34 -37.14 -23.84
N ASP A 635 -1.01 -37.25 -23.96
CA ASP A 635 -0.35 -38.35 -24.67
C ASP A 635 0.87 -38.80 -23.85
N PHE A 636 0.91 -40.09 -23.51
CA PHE A 636 1.99 -40.66 -22.70
C PHE A 636 2.25 -42.13 -23.06
N LYS A 637 3.43 -42.62 -22.68
CA LYS A 637 3.81 -44.03 -22.80
C LYS A 637 4.37 -44.54 -21.48
N ILE A 638 3.88 -45.68 -21.02
CA ILE A 638 4.44 -46.46 -19.91
C ILE A 638 5.12 -47.68 -20.52
N ASP A 639 6.38 -47.92 -20.18
CA ASP A 639 7.11 -49.12 -20.62
C ASP A 639 7.03 -50.28 -19.61
N GLU A 640 7.62 -51.42 -19.98
CA GLU A 640 7.65 -52.64 -19.15
C GLU A 640 8.43 -52.47 -17.83
N GLU A 641 9.23 -51.42 -17.71
CA GLU A 641 10.00 -51.07 -16.49
C GLU A 641 9.27 -50.02 -15.63
N ASN A 642 7.97 -49.81 -15.87
CA ASN A 642 7.15 -48.81 -15.19
C ASN A 642 7.70 -47.37 -15.33
N LYS A 643 8.28 -47.04 -16.49
CA LYS A 643 8.71 -45.67 -16.79
C LYS A 643 7.67 -44.95 -17.63
N LEU A 644 7.11 -43.90 -17.07
CA LEU A 644 6.18 -43.00 -17.73
C LEU A 644 6.97 -41.94 -18.51
N THR A 645 6.61 -41.73 -19.78
CA THR A 645 7.18 -40.68 -20.63
C THR A 645 6.09 -39.87 -21.31
N PHE A 646 6.22 -38.54 -21.26
CA PHE A 646 5.30 -37.60 -21.92
C PHE A 646 6.02 -36.29 -22.25
N GLN A 647 5.46 -35.54 -23.19
CA GLN A 647 6.01 -34.27 -23.64
C GLN A 647 5.49 -33.12 -22.77
N ILE A 648 6.38 -32.21 -22.38
CA ILE A 648 6.03 -31.01 -21.62
C ILE A 648 6.64 -29.75 -22.23
N ASP A 649 6.14 -28.58 -21.82
CA ASP A 649 6.67 -27.30 -22.27
C ASP A 649 7.63 -26.67 -21.24
N LEU A 650 8.64 -27.45 -20.81
CA LEU A 650 9.71 -26.97 -19.94
C LEU A 650 11.07 -27.18 -20.62
N GLN A 651 12.07 -26.42 -20.16
CA GLN A 651 13.48 -26.63 -20.49
C GLN A 651 14.15 -27.51 -19.45
N ARG A 652 15.24 -28.18 -19.85
CA ARG A 652 16.05 -29.05 -18.98
C ARG A 652 16.48 -28.40 -17.67
N SER A 653 16.89 -27.13 -17.75
CA SER A 653 17.33 -26.33 -16.61
C SER A 653 16.24 -26.14 -15.55
N GLN A 654 14.97 -26.31 -15.91
CA GLN A 654 13.81 -26.15 -15.03
C GLN A 654 13.37 -27.46 -14.39
N VAL A 655 13.88 -28.61 -14.85
CA VAL A 655 13.42 -29.94 -14.44
C VAL A 655 14.53 -30.69 -13.68
N PRO A 656 14.50 -30.69 -12.34
CA PRO A 656 15.49 -31.39 -11.53
C PRO A 656 15.32 -32.90 -11.67
N ILE A 657 16.40 -33.64 -11.92
CA ILE A 657 16.38 -35.11 -11.80
C ILE A 657 16.22 -35.46 -10.32
N GLY A 658 15.41 -36.47 -10.03
CA GLY A 658 15.05 -36.92 -8.68
C GLY A 658 13.84 -36.20 -8.10
N SER A 659 13.34 -35.14 -8.75
CA SER A 659 12.14 -34.44 -8.31
C SER A 659 10.93 -35.36 -8.28
N LYS A 660 10.14 -35.26 -7.19
CA LYS A 660 8.88 -36.00 -7.02
C LYS A 660 7.82 -35.48 -7.99
N VAL A 661 6.99 -36.40 -8.47
CA VAL A 661 5.81 -36.11 -9.30
C VAL A 661 4.58 -36.70 -8.64
N PHE A 662 3.48 -35.95 -8.68
CA PHE A 662 2.25 -36.26 -7.98
C PHE A 662 1.07 -36.32 -8.94
N LEU A 663 0.16 -37.26 -8.72
CA LEU A 663 -1.16 -37.31 -9.35
C LEU A 663 -2.14 -36.48 -8.53
N LEU A 664 -2.80 -35.50 -9.14
CA LEU A 664 -3.82 -34.67 -8.48
C LEU A 664 -5.20 -35.33 -8.58
N ASP A 665 -5.94 -35.40 -7.47
CA ASP A 665 -7.30 -35.96 -7.43
C ASP A 665 -8.31 -34.97 -8.04
N GLN A 666 -8.68 -35.19 -9.31
CA GLN A 666 -9.58 -34.30 -10.08
C GLN A 666 -10.99 -34.18 -9.50
N THR A 667 -11.42 -35.14 -8.68
CA THR A 667 -12.79 -35.14 -8.12
C THR A 667 -13.00 -34.04 -7.07
N LYS A 668 -11.93 -33.36 -6.63
CA LYS A 668 -11.97 -32.36 -5.55
C LYS A 668 -11.38 -31.00 -5.95
N SER A 669 -10.77 -30.88 -7.12
CA SER A 669 -10.30 -29.61 -7.69
C SER A 669 -11.41 -28.93 -8.51
N ILE A 670 -12.41 -28.38 -7.79
CA ILE A 670 -13.42 -27.37 -8.20
C ILE A 670 -14.00 -27.45 -9.64
N GLN A 671 -15.28 -27.80 -9.75
CA GLN A 671 -16.17 -27.23 -10.78
C GLN A 671 -16.72 -25.89 -10.24
N VAL A 672 -16.33 -24.77 -10.85
CA VAL A 672 -17.10 -23.53 -10.77
C VAL A 672 -18.14 -23.64 -11.89
N GLU A 673 -19.40 -23.88 -11.55
CA GLU A 673 -20.47 -23.72 -12.55
C GLU A 673 -20.52 -22.25 -12.99
N PRO A 674 -20.58 -21.96 -14.29
CA PRO A 674 -20.86 -20.61 -14.74
C PRO A 674 -22.29 -20.28 -14.33
N GLU A 675 -22.48 -19.14 -13.67
CA GLU A 675 -23.80 -18.52 -13.45
C GLU A 675 -24.51 -18.37 -14.80
N ASN A 676 -25.34 -19.36 -15.14
CA ASN A 676 -26.30 -19.23 -16.21
C ASN A 676 -27.35 -18.23 -15.75
N GLY A 677 -27.28 -17.03 -16.34
CA GLY A 677 -28.31 -16.02 -16.18
C GLY A 677 -29.69 -16.60 -16.49
N GLU A 678 -30.59 -16.48 -15.52
CA GLU A 678 -32.02 -16.65 -15.74
C GLU A 678 -32.49 -15.62 -16.77
N ILE A 679 -32.66 -16.06 -18.02
CA ILE A 679 -33.55 -15.40 -18.96
C ILE A 679 -34.96 -15.66 -18.44
N LYS A 680 -35.56 -14.66 -17.78
CA LYS A 680 -37.00 -14.64 -17.52
C LYS A 680 -37.72 -14.47 -18.85
N GLU A 681 -38.29 -15.56 -19.35
CA GLU A 681 -39.33 -15.52 -20.38
C GLU A 681 -40.57 -14.79 -19.83
N GLU A 682 -40.99 -13.77 -20.56
CA GLU A 682 -42.29 -13.11 -20.39
C GLU A 682 -43.41 -14.11 -20.69
N SER A 683 -44.27 -14.37 -19.70
CA SER A 683 -45.59 -14.93 -19.93
C SER A 683 -46.66 -13.84 -19.74
N ASN A 684 -47.20 -13.40 -20.87
CA ASN A 684 -48.55 -12.84 -20.97
C ASN A 684 -49.55 -13.78 -20.30
N GLN A 685 -50.44 -13.27 -19.45
CA GLN A 685 -51.90 -13.46 -19.56
C GLN A 685 -52.68 -12.75 -18.43
N GLU A 686 -53.52 -11.80 -18.87
CA GLU A 686 -54.92 -11.58 -18.47
C GLU A 686 -55.34 -11.74 -17.00
N SER A 687 -55.62 -10.60 -16.33
CA SER A 687 -56.97 -10.21 -15.85
C SER A 687 -56.94 -8.84 -15.19
#